data_AF-W2TC13-F1
#
_entry.id   AF-W2TC13-F1
#
_cell.length_a   1.000
_cell.length_b   1.000
_cell.length_c   1.000
_cell.angle_alpha   90.00
_cell.angle_beta   90.00
_cell.angle_gamma   90.00
#
_symmetry.space_group_name_H-M   'P 1'
#
loop_
_entity.id
_entity.type
_entity.pdbx_description
1 polymer ?
#
loop_
_entity_poly.entity_id
_entity_poly.type
_entity_poly.pdbx_seq_one_letter_code
_entity_poly.pdbx_strand_id
1 'polypeptide(L)'
;MIRGRTQSSSDDDDEPSEATMQLNPKLIAQFRKAFPSRDESAKKVVPVATPSLVQISKRLTFDDSFSLPSMANPNVKILELKEEVDFLKRQLSVAENEIKRLKAVEMDGKDRTEKLHLEIVDLKKELIRKNRNTSLDETICSRDEWRNACTRFYRYFQCAKARLLIAENEMRSKGLLCDKIKLALTSAWASAEYNTEEIRREDLDEFLQKAASSLEELNNYAKKNRDEDDEIFGDASVEKDHFDVDKGCDLSATDTAMIAEGDHSIFSNMSESILNSTIANTSIDYEKDERIQRLELENSQLKDRLTILFDRAQKSMLMEEKKNSAEEKYHLLEKKMEEMLSEQNSFRSACVRKLFGVYDTASENRAAEIMKQIEELTAKSENLEEDLERARADAINAKNDVELLTKERDILLGRIDHLVATTDDLRKSLKCEKDTCFSVNKCLEEKTARIESLQLELKSVLSEKNSLDVQLSQAHEKLKQLELELRNAGGESTDAGDETQILHLRNNPLQCAVEELRGEVERGRLGKRKAGEVFLHDELSEIKRARDEHLHALEAQLKKSEREKKEATQLQVDLAKKYREISTTLTGYQIKMIDEGEGICYVNSVYDEMDKQFVFKYNAETGIVDLLDVDQDVLSQGRLWENEMQKYIGERHSIPAFLAAVTLQLEARRNLEDVERTDTFSLLHQD
;
A
#
# COMPACT_ATOMS: atom_id res chain seq x y z
N MET A 1 -6.16 58.98 -54.24
CA MET A 1 -6.72 60.34 -54.33
C MET A 1 -7.52 60.62 -53.06
N ILE A 2 -7.14 61.68 -52.33
CA ILE A 2 -7.99 62.56 -51.48
C ILE A 2 -8.58 61.89 -50.21
N ARG A 3 -7.95 62.06 -49.02
CA ARG A 3 -8.20 63.11 -47.96
C ARG A 3 -9.55 62.91 -47.23
N GLY A 4 -9.71 63.15 -45.93
CA GLY A 4 -8.91 63.75 -44.86
C GLY A 4 -9.71 63.66 -43.54
N ARG A 5 -9.08 63.43 -42.39
CA ARG A 5 -8.71 64.44 -41.35
C ARG A 5 -9.86 65.20 -40.64
N THR A 6 -9.87 64.99 -39.30
CA THR A 6 -9.95 65.98 -38.17
C THR A 6 -11.33 66.59 -37.84
N GLN A 7 -11.74 66.93 -36.62
CA GLN A 7 -11.19 67.05 -35.25
C GLN A 7 -12.35 67.42 -34.28
N SER A 8 -12.23 67.12 -32.97
CA SER A 8 -12.76 67.83 -31.75
C SER A 8 -14.26 68.17 -31.65
N SER A 9 -14.97 68.24 -30.51
CA SER A 9 -14.65 68.64 -29.13
C SER A 9 -15.79 68.20 -28.16
N SER A 10 -15.53 68.39 -26.87
CA SER A 10 -16.33 68.20 -25.64
C SER A 10 -17.86 68.47 -25.69
N ASP A 11 -18.61 67.77 -24.84
CA ASP A 11 -19.16 68.31 -23.59
C ASP A 11 -19.79 67.22 -22.71
N ASP A 12 -19.72 67.46 -21.40
CA ASP A 12 -20.14 66.64 -20.27
C ASP A 12 -21.65 66.32 -20.26
N ASP A 13 -22.02 65.11 -19.81
CA ASP A 13 -23.20 64.84 -18.98
C ASP A 13 -23.11 63.42 -18.41
N ASP A 14 -22.55 63.32 -17.19
CA ASP A 14 -22.54 62.11 -16.36
C ASP A 14 -23.94 61.92 -15.71
N GLU A 15 -24.83 61.19 -16.38
CA GLU A 15 -25.97 60.54 -15.74
C GLU A 15 -25.61 59.08 -15.39
N PRO A 16 -25.67 58.66 -14.11
CA PRO A 16 -25.43 57.27 -13.75
C PRO A 16 -26.62 56.40 -14.15
N SER A 17 -26.33 55.37 -14.96
CA SER A 17 -27.32 54.39 -15.43
C SER A 17 -28.02 53.64 -14.29
N GLU A 18 -29.32 53.38 -14.53
CA GLU A 18 -30.25 52.58 -13.73
C GLU A 18 -29.79 51.12 -13.55
N ALA A 19 -28.87 50.86 -12.63
CA ALA A 19 -28.62 49.52 -12.10
C ALA A 19 -28.02 49.53 -10.68
N THR A 20 -28.36 50.53 -9.86
CA THR A 20 -27.89 50.57 -8.47
C THR A 20 -29.00 50.08 -7.54
N MET A 21 -28.92 48.81 -7.13
CA MET A 21 -29.70 48.30 -6.00
C MET A 21 -29.32 49.08 -4.72
N GLN A 22 -30.22 49.92 -4.23
CA GLN A 22 -30.08 50.57 -2.93
C GLN A 22 -30.23 49.54 -1.81
N LEU A 23 -29.11 49.06 -1.27
CA LEU A 23 -29.10 48.21 -0.09
C LEU A 23 -29.35 49.04 1.18
N ASN A 24 -30.13 48.45 2.10
CA ASN A 24 -30.53 49.08 3.36
C ASN A 24 -29.31 49.53 4.20
N PRO A 25 -29.25 50.79 4.66
CA PRO A 25 -28.08 51.33 5.37
C PRO A 25 -27.77 50.60 6.68
N LYS A 26 -28.74 49.90 7.30
CA LYS A 26 -28.48 49.04 8.46
C LYS A 26 -27.68 47.77 8.11
N LEU A 27 -27.88 47.21 6.92
CA LEU A 27 -27.13 46.03 6.47
C LEU A 27 -25.68 46.38 6.12
N ILE A 28 -25.47 47.55 5.50
CA ILE A 28 -24.13 48.06 5.18
C ILE A 28 -23.32 48.34 6.46
N ALA A 29 -23.97 48.86 7.51
CA ALA A 29 -23.32 49.07 8.80
C ALA A 29 -22.94 47.76 9.51
N GLN A 30 -23.74 46.70 9.40
CA GLN A 30 -23.40 45.37 9.92
C GLN A 30 -22.28 44.71 9.10
N PHE A 31 -22.27 44.90 7.78
CA PHE A 31 -21.23 44.38 6.89
C PHE A 31 -19.85 45.03 7.17
N ARG A 32 -19.80 46.35 7.37
CA ARG A 32 -18.56 47.05 7.76
C ARG A 32 -18.05 46.71 9.16
N LYS A 33 -18.94 46.26 10.06
CA LYS A 33 -18.57 45.79 11.40
C LYS A 33 -18.00 44.37 11.39
N ALA A 34 -18.44 43.53 10.44
CA ALA A 34 -17.95 42.16 10.27
C ALA A 34 -16.66 42.10 9.42
N PHE A 35 -16.44 43.08 8.53
CA PHE A 35 -15.27 43.14 7.65
C PHE A 35 -14.65 44.55 7.64
N PRO A 36 -13.72 44.86 8.57
CA PRO A 36 -12.97 46.11 8.53
C PRO A 36 -12.04 46.12 7.32
N SER A 37 -12.16 47.12 6.44
CA SER A 37 -11.23 47.33 5.33
C SER A 37 -9.82 47.64 5.86
N ARG A 38 -8.82 47.06 5.20
CA ARG A 38 -7.42 46.96 5.65
C ARG A 38 -6.69 48.29 5.85
N ASP A 39 -7.25 49.41 5.40
CA ASP A 39 -6.63 50.74 5.47
C ASP A 39 -6.78 51.48 6.82
N GLU A 40 -7.63 50.99 7.74
CA GLU A 40 -7.83 51.66 9.05
C GLU A 40 -7.01 51.07 10.21
N SER A 41 -6.27 49.97 10.00
CA SER A 41 -5.44 49.34 11.06
C SER A 41 -3.95 49.70 11.00
N ALA A 42 -3.52 50.52 10.04
CA ALA A 42 -2.14 50.96 9.91
C ALA A 42 -1.81 52.17 10.79
N LYS A 43 -1.74 52.00 12.12
CA LYS A 43 -1.01 52.93 13.00
C LYS A 43 -0.16 52.19 14.05
N LYS A 44 1.16 52.40 13.89
CA LYS A 44 2.29 52.15 14.81
C LYS A 44 2.76 50.70 14.97
N VAL A 45 3.55 50.26 14.00
CA VAL A 45 4.71 49.40 14.26
C VAL A 45 5.96 50.15 13.77
N VAL A 46 6.92 50.31 14.67
CA VAL A 46 8.21 50.96 14.44
C VAL A 46 9.09 50.02 13.58
N PRO A 47 9.70 50.47 12.48
CA PRO A 47 10.53 49.60 11.66
C PRO A 47 11.89 49.38 12.32
N VAL A 48 12.17 48.14 12.71
CA VAL A 48 13.54 47.64 12.95
C VAL A 48 14.15 47.37 11.58
N ALA A 49 15.21 48.10 11.25
CA ALA A 49 15.92 47.98 9.99
C ALA A 49 16.64 46.63 9.89
N THR A 50 16.16 45.76 9.00
CA THR A 50 16.94 44.63 8.47
C THR A 50 17.88 45.14 7.37
N PRO A 51 19.20 44.92 7.44
CA PRO A 51 20.14 45.36 6.41
C PRO A 51 19.97 44.54 5.13
N SER A 52 20.01 45.24 3.99
CA SER A 52 19.82 44.64 2.66
C SER A 52 21.04 43.81 2.22
N LEU A 53 20.75 42.83 1.36
CA LEU A 53 21.66 41.82 0.79
C LEU A 53 22.86 42.38 -0.02
N VAL A 54 23.02 43.71 -0.09
CA VAL A 54 24.13 44.40 -0.80
C VAL A 54 25.35 44.61 0.12
N GLN A 55 25.23 44.36 1.43
CA GLN A 55 26.33 44.53 2.40
C GLN A 55 27.16 43.28 2.69
N ILE A 56 26.81 42.11 2.15
CA ILE A 56 27.53 40.84 2.41
C ILE A 56 28.66 40.58 1.37
N SER A 57 28.74 41.34 0.27
CA SER A 57 29.71 41.11 -0.81
C SER A 57 30.99 41.98 -0.78
N LYS A 58 31.34 42.64 0.34
CA LYS A 58 32.55 43.49 0.43
C LYS A 58 33.36 43.38 1.73
N ARG A 59 33.52 42.17 2.29
CA ARG A 59 34.49 41.92 3.38
C ARG A 59 35.21 40.58 3.21
N LEU A 60 36.00 40.48 2.15
CA LEU A 60 37.18 39.62 2.07
C LEU A 60 38.30 40.45 1.45
N THR A 61 38.88 41.32 2.26
CA THR A 61 40.19 41.94 1.99
C THR A 61 41.08 41.60 3.17
N PHE A 62 41.91 40.58 2.96
CA PHE A 62 43.11 40.33 3.74
C PHE A 62 44.12 41.39 3.32
N ASP A 63 44.34 42.39 4.18
CA ASP A 63 45.65 42.99 4.46
C ASP A 63 45.45 44.21 5.37
N ASP A 64 46.41 44.35 6.29
CA ASP A 64 46.68 45.50 7.18
C ASP A 64 46.49 45.23 8.68
N SER A 65 47.52 44.63 9.28
CA SER A 65 47.89 44.87 10.68
C SER A 65 49.37 44.58 10.92
N PHE A 66 50.24 45.43 10.39
CA PHE A 66 51.52 45.76 11.04
C PHE A 66 51.69 47.28 11.04
N SER A 67 51.23 47.93 12.11
CA SER A 67 51.82 49.20 12.55
C SER A 67 51.80 49.29 14.07
N LEU A 68 53.00 49.55 14.61
CA LEU A 68 53.34 49.62 16.02
C LEU A 68 52.71 50.83 16.74
N PRO A 69 52.61 50.79 18.08
CA PRO A 69 51.83 51.75 18.86
C PRO A 69 52.60 53.07 19.08
N SER A 70 51.92 54.19 18.78
CA SER A 70 52.37 55.52 19.22
C SER A 70 51.87 55.81 20.63
N MET A 71 52.70 56.45 21.42
CA MET A 71 52.55 56.68 22.85
C MET A 71 51.27 57.45 23.21
N ALA A 72 50.26 56.73 23.71
CA ALA A 72 49.09 57.30 24.35
C ALA A 72 49.27 57.32 25.88
N ASN A 73 49.00 58.48 26.47
CA ASN A 73 49.09 58.80 27.89
C ASN A 73 48.40 57.70 28.76
N PRO A 74 49.04 57.13 29.80
CA PRO A 74 48.52 56.00 30.56
C PRO A 74 47.14 56.26 31.20
N ASN A 75 46.82 57.52 31.50
CA ASN A 75 45.51 57.88 32.06
C ASN A 75 44.36 57.72 31.04
N VAL A 76 44.61 57.88 29.74
CA VAL A 76 43.60 57.65 28.70
C VAL A 76 43.34 56.16 28.55
N LYS A 77 44.41 55.35 28.57
CA LYS A 77 44.30 53.89 28.49
C LYS A 77 43.58 53.28 29.69
N ILE A 78 43.76 53.84 30.89
CA ILE A 78 43.01 53.42 32.08
C ILE A 78 41.52 53.79 31.97
N LEU A 79 41.20 54.94 31.37
CA LEU A 79 39.81 55.36 31.15
C LEU A 79 39.12 54.45 30.12
N GLU A 80 39.78 54.17 28.99
CA GLU A 80 39.30 53.25 27.96
C GLU A 80 39.07 51.84 28.52
N LEU A 81 40.03 51.31 29.30
CA LEU A 81 39.87 50.01 29.96
C LEU A 81 38.72 50.01 30.98
N LYS A 82 38.45 51.14 31.66
CA LYS A 82 37.33 51.25 32.59
C LYS A 82 35.99 51.27 31.85
N GLU A 83 35.90 52.00 30.75
CA GLU A 83 34.72 52.01 29.88
C GLU A 83 34.48 50.64 29.25
N GLU A 84 35.54 49.93 28.85
CA GLU A 84 35.47 48.57 28.35
C GLU A 84 35.00 47.58 29.42
N VAL A 85 35.50 47.68 30.65
CA VAL A 85 35.02 46.87 31.78
C VAL A 85 33.54 47.15 32.09
N ASP A 86 33.12 48.41 32.07
CA ASP A 86 31.72 48.77 32.30
C ASP A 86 30.81 48.31 31.15
N PHE A 87 31.30 48.32 29.91
CA PHE A 87 30.62 47.76 28.76
C PHE A 87 30.48 46.24 28.86
N LEU A 88 31.56 45.53 29.21
CA LEU A 88 31.54 44.08 29.42
C LEU A 88 30.62 43.68 30.57
N LYS A 89 30.57 44.46 31.66
CA LYS A 89 29.61 44.23 32.75
C LYS A 89 28.16 44.38 32.29
N ARG A 90 27.86 45.36 31.43
CA ARG A 90 26.52 45.50 30.85
C ARG A 90 26.18 44.32 29.94
N GLN A 91 27.12 43.90 29.09
CA GLN A 91 26.91 42.71 28.24
C GLN A 91 26.66 41.45 29.07
N LEU A 92 27.44 41.24 30.13
CA LEU A 92 27.28 40.10 31.03
C LEU A 92 25.91 40.12 31.70
N SER A 93 25.46 41.28 32.17
CA SER A 93 24.12 41.44 32.75
C SER A 93 22.99 41.16 31.73
N VAL A 94 23.16 41.58 30.47
CA VAL A 94 22.22 41.28 29.39
C VAL A 94 22.17 39.77 29.11
N ALA A 95 23.34 39.11 29.02
CA ALA A 95 23.42 37.67 28.81
C ALA A 95 22.79 36.87 29.97
N GLU A 96 23.01 37.29 31.22
CA GLU A 96 22.39 36.66 32.40
C GLU A 96 20.86 36.77 32.38
N ASN A 97 20.32 37.92 31.98
CA ASN A 97 18.88 38.11 31.85
C ASN A 97 18.30 37.26 30.72
N GLU A 98 19.01 37.13 29.61
CA GLU A 98 18.58 36.27 28.51
C GLU A 98 18.60 34.78 28.88
N ILE A 99 19.62 34.33 29.63
CA ILE A 99 19.67 32.96 30.17
C ILE A 99 18.47 32.71 31.09
N LYS A 100 18.12 33.67 31.96
CA LYS A 100 16.92 33.55 32.82
C LYS A 100 15.64 33.44 32.00
N ARG A 101 15.51 34.24 30.94
CA ARG A 101 14.36 34.19 30.03
C ARG A 101 14.26 32.85 29.32
N LEU A 102 15.37 32.33 28.79
CA LEU A 102 15.41 31.03 28.11
C LEU A 102 15.07 29.88 29.06
N LYS A 103 15.55 29.89 30.31
CA LYS A 103 15.17 28.90 31.32
C LYS A 103 13.68 28.90 31.64
N ALA A 104 13.06 30.07 31.70
CA ALA A 104 11.61 30.16 31.90
C ALA A 104 10.83 29.56 30.72
N VAL A 105 11.27 29.83 29.49
CA VAL A 105 10.67 29.23 28.28
C VAL A 105 10.87 27.72 28.24
N GLU A 106 12.03 27.22 28.67
CA GLU A 106 12.29 25.78 28.76
C GLU A 106 11.37 25.09 29.78
N MET A 107 11.16 25.71 30.95
CA MET A 107 10.22 25.20 31.95
C MET A 107 8.77 25.16 31.44
N ASP A 108 8.30 26.25 30.83
CA ASP A 108 6.97 26.29 30.19
C ASP A 108 6.83 25.23 29.09
N GLY A 109 7.92 24.95 28.36
CA GLY A 109 7.98 23.87 27.37
C GLY A 109 7.81 22.49 28.01
N LYS A 110 8.51 22.22 29.12
CA LYS A 110 8.41 20.95 29.86
C LYS A 110 6.99 20.72 30.40
N ASP A 111 6.39 21.73 31.01
CA ASP A 111 5.02 21.63 31.54
C ASP A 111 3.99 21.31 30.44
N ARG A 112 4.17 21.88 29.23
CA ARG A 112 3.32 21.56 28.07
C ARG A 112 3.53 20.13 27.60
N THR A 113 4.77 19.65 27.56
CA THR A 113 5.06 18.27 27.14
C THR A 113 4.49 17.25 28.12
N GLU A 114 4.57 17.50 29.43
CA GLU A 114 3.96 16.64 30.44
C GLU A 114 2.44 16.58 30.31
N LYS A 115 1.81 17.73 30.06
CA LYS A 115 0.35 17.80 29.84
C LYS A 115 -0.08 17.01 28.60
N LEU A 116 0.65 17.13 27.49
CA LEU A 116 0.40 16.35 26.27
C LEU A 116 0.62 14.85 26.51
N HIS A 117 1.61 14.48 27.32
CA HIS A 117 1.88 13.08 27.65
C HIS A 117 0.70 12.44 28.42
N LEU A 118 0.14 13.16 29.41
CA LEU A 118 -1.05 12.72 30.13
C LEU A 118 -2.26 12.54 29.19
N GLU A 119 -2.48 13.48 28.27
CA GLU A 119 -3.56 13.41 27.29
C GLU A 119 -3.42 12.21 26.35
N ILE A 120 -2.19 11.90 25.88
CA ILE A 120 -1.90 10.72 25.07
C ILE A 120 -2.22 9.43 25.85
N VAL A 121 -1.88 9.37 27.14
CA VAL A 121 -2.17 8.20 27.99
C VAL A 121 -3.69 8.00 28.14
N ASP A 122 -4.45 9.06 28.34
CA ASP A 122 -5.90 8.99 28.47
C ASP A 122 -6.58 8.59 27.14
N LEU A 123 -6.14 9.15 26.02
CA LEU A 123 -6.62 8.76 24.69
C LEU A 123 -6.32 7.29 24.37
N LYS A 124 -5.13 6.78 24.76
CA LYS A 124 -4.80 5.35 24.62
C LYS A 124 -5.75 4.48 25.44
N LYS A 125 -6.05 4.85 26.70
CA LYS A 125 -7.00 4.13 27.54
C LYS A 125 -8.41 4.12 26.93
N GLU A 126 -8.83 5.24 26.34
CA GLU A 126 -10.15 5.34 25.70
C GLU A 126 -10.23 4.53 24.40
N LEU A 127 -9.18 4.55 23.57
CA LEU A 127 -9.07 3.74 22.37
C LEU A 127 -9.15 2.24 22.69
N ILE A 128 -8.44 1.80 23.72
CA ILE A 128 -8.48 0.40 24.19
C ILE A 128 -9.89 0.03 24.65
N ARG A 129 -10.57 0.93 25.39
CA ARG A 129 -11.95 0.71 25.85
C ARG A 129 -12.93 0.60 24.67
N LYS A 130 -12.78 1.45 23.65
CA LYS A 130 -13.66 1.46 22.46
C LYS A 130 -13.45 0.22 21.59
N ASN A 131 -12.20 -0.19 21.37
CA ASN A 131 -11.86 -1.35 20.55
C ASN A 131 -12.31 -2.68 21.17
N ARG A 132 -12.31 -2.75 22.52
CA ARG A 132 -12.78 -3.94 23.25
C ARG A 132 -14.31 -4.11 23.23
N ASN A 133 -15.07 -3.02 23.21
CA ASN A 133 -16.52 -3.09 23.14
C ASN A 133 -17.04 -3.47 21.75
N THR A 134 -16.40 -2.98 20.68
CA THR A 134 -16.77 -3.34 19.30
C THR A 134 -16.49 -4.81 18.98
N SER A 135 -15.39 -5.37 19.46
CA SER A 135 -15.02 -6.78 19.22
C SER A 135 -15.96 -7.79 19.90
N LEU A 136 -16.56 -7.41 21.04
CA LEU A 136 -17.44 -8.28 21.83
C LEU A 136 -18.85 -8.37 21.23
N ASP A 137 -19.36 -7.27 20.68
CA ASP A 137 -20.65 -7.24 19.98
C ASP A 137 -20.57 -7.93 18.61
N GLU A 138 -19.47 -7.79 17.88
CA GLU A 138 -19.24 -8.46 16.59
C GLU A 138 -19.18 -10.00 16.73
N THR A 139 -18.56 -10.50 17.80
CA THR A 139 -18.46 -11.95 18.05
C THR A 139 -19.78 -12.57 18.48
N ILE A 140 -20.63 -11.84 19.22
CA ILE A 140 -21.98 -12.30 19.59
C ILE A 140 -22.89 -12.32 18.36
N CYS A 141 -22.84 -11.29 17.50
CA CYS A 141 -23.60 -11.26 16.24
C CYS A 141 -23.21 -12.40 15.29
N SER A 142 -21.92 -12.65 15.11
CA SER A 142 -21.44 -13.74 14.24
C SER A 142 -21.94 -15.12 14.70
N ARG A 143 -22.00 -15.36 16.02
CA ARG A 143 -22.51 -16.62 16.58
C ARG A 143 -23.97 -16.88 16.21
N ASP A 144 -24.81 -15.85 16.30
CA ASP A 144 -26.25 -15.99 16.04
C ASP A 144 -26.54 -16.13 14.54
N GLU A 145 -25.71 -15.51 13.68
CA GLU A 145 -25.74 -15.70 12.23
C GLU A 145 -25.42 -17.14 11.82
N TRP A 146 -24.36 -17.73 12.38
CA TRP A 146 -23.99 -19.12 12.10
C TRP A 146 -25.08 -20.10 12.56
N ARG A 147 -25.68 -19.88 13.73
CA ARG A 147 -26.82 -20.68 14.21
C ARG A 147 -28.02 -20.59 13.26
N ASN A 148 -28.31 -19.39 12.75
CA ASN A 148 -29.40 -19.18 11.79
C ASN A 148 -29.12 -19.86 10.45
N ALA A 149 -27.88 -19.76 9.96
CA ALA A 149 -27.44 -20.43 8.73
C ALA A 149 -27.57 -21.96 8.84
N CYS A 150 -27.08 -22.58 9.92
CA CYS A 150 -27.21 -24.01 10.18
C CYS A 150 -28.69 -24.46 10.19
N THR A 151 -29.57 -23.67 10.82
CA THR A 151 -31.01 -23.96 10.86
C THR A 151 -31.65 -23.90 9.46
N ARG A 152 -31.23 -22.95 8.62
CA ARG A 152 -31.71 -22.83 7.23
C ARG A 152 -31.23 -24.00 6.37
N PHE A 153 -29.97 -24.40 6.49
CA PHE A 153 -29.44 -25.56 5.78
C PHE A 153 -30.15 -26.85 6.20
N TYR A 154 -30.38 -27.05 7.49
CA TYR A 154 -31.13 -28.21 7.99
C TYR A 154 -32.54 -28.28 7.38
N ARG A 155 -33.28 -27.16 7.36
CA ARG A 155 -34.60 -27.08 6.72
C ARG A 155 -34.54 -27.36 5.21
N TYR A 156 -33.53 -26.81 4.52
CA TYR A 156 -33.32 -27.05 3.10
C TYR A 156 -33.15 -28.54 2.79
N PHE A 157 -32.29 -29.23 3.55
CA PHE A 157 -32.05 -30.66 3.32
C PHE A 157 -33.28 -31.53 3.67
N GLN A 158 -34.05 -31.17 4.70
CA GLN A 158 -35.33 -31.83 5.00
C GLN A 158 -36.33 -31.69 3.85
N CYS A 159 -36.46 -30.48 3.30
CA CYS A 159 -37.30 -30.22 2.13
C CYS A 159 -36.83 -30.98 0.88
N ALA A 160 -35.52 -31.04 0.65
CA ALA A 160 -34.92 -31.81 -0.45
C ALA A 160 -35.21 -33.32 -0.31
N LYS A 161 -35.06 -33.87 0.91
CA LYS A 161 -35.40 -35.26 1.22
C LYS A 161 -36.87 -35.57 0.95
N ALA A 162 -37.79 -34.69 1.38
CA ALA A 162 -39.22 -34.84 1.11
C ALA A 162 -39.54 -34.80 -0.39
N ARG A 163 -38.93 -33.89 -1.15
CA ARG A 163 -39.12 -33.79 -2.61
C ARG A 163 -38.62 -35.03 -3.35
N LEU A 164 -37.45 -35.55 -2.97
CA LEU A 164 -36.90 -36.77 -3.55
C LEU A 164 -37.80 -37.98 -3.28
N LEU A 165 -38.37 -38.08 -2.07
CA LEU A 165 -39.32 -39.14 -1.71
C LEU A 165 -40.61 -39.07 -2.55
N ILE A 166 -41.15 -37.86 -2.75
CA ILE A 166 -42.33 -37.65 -3.61
C ILE A 166 -42.00 -38.02 -5.06
N ALA A 167 -40.85 -37.57 -5.58
CA ALA A 167 -40.43 -37.87 -6.94
C ALA A 167 -40.23 -39.38 -7.16
N GLU A 168 -39.63 -40.09 -6.20
CA GLU A 168 -39.48 -41.55 -6.26
C GLU A 168 -40.86 -42.25 -6.28
N ASN A 169 -41.77 -41.86 -5.39
CA ASN A 169 -43.11 -42.44 -5.32
C ASN A 169 -43.90 -42.21 -6.62
N GLU A 170 -43.80 -41.01 -7.20
CA GLU A 170 -44.45 -40.65 -8.47
C GLU A 170 -43.86 -41.43 -9.67
N MET A 171 -42.54 -41.60 -9.71
CA MET A 171 -41.89 -42.39 -10.75
C MET A 171 -42.21 -43.89 -10.61
N ARG A 172 -42.35 -44.38 -9.38
CA ARG A 172 -42.76 -45.74 -9.08
C ARG A 172 -44.23 -45.98 -9.48
N SER A 173 -45.14 -45.05 -9.16
CA SER A 173 -46.57 -45.18 -9.50
C SER A 173 -46.82 -45.15 -11.02
N LYS A 174 -45.98 -44.43 -11.77
CA LYS A 174 -46.05 -44.35 -13.25
C LYS A 174 -45.25 -45.44 -13.98
N GLY A 175 -44.57 -46.33 -13.27
CA GLY A 175 -43.73 -47.37 -13.88
C GLY A 175 -42.50 -46.84 -14.64
N LEU A 176 -42.09 -45.59 -14.36
CA LEU A 176 -40.96 -44.91 -15.02
C LEU A 176 -39.63 -45.13 -14.29
N LEU A 177 -39.65 -45.86 -13.17
CA LEU A 177 -38.49 -46.11 -12.33
C LEU A 177 -37.58 -47.18 -12.95
N CYS A 178 -36.69 -46.77 -13.87
CA CYS A 178 -35.65 -47.63 -14.41
C CYS A 178 -34.39 -47.65 -13.50
N ASP A 179 -33.54 -48.66 -13.65
CA ASP A 179 -32.34 -48.84 -12.80
C ASP A 179 -31.40 -47.64 -12.79
N LYS A 180 -31.30 -46.90 -13.92
CA LYS A 180 -30.51 -45.67 -14.00
C LYS A 180 -31.08 -44.55 -13.13
N ILE A 181 -32.39 -44.37 -13.15
CA ILE A 181 -33.08 -43.35 -12.34
C ILE A 181 -33.07 -43.76 -10.86
N LYS A 182 -33.22 -45.05 -10.57
CA LYS A 182 -33.09 -45.60 -9.23
C LYS A 182 -31.70 -45.33 -8.65
N LEU A 183 -30.64 -45.60 -9.41
CA LEU A 183 -29.26 -45.31 -9.01
C LEU A 183 -29.03 -43.80 -8.76
N ALA A 184 -29.56 -42.94 -9.64
CA ALA A 184 -29.46 -41.49 -9.50
C ALA A 184 -30.22 -40.97 -8.27
N LEU A 185 -31.42 -41.49 -8.00
CA LEU A 185 -32.19 -41.17 -6.79
C LEU A 185 -31.47 -41.66 -5.54
N THR A 186 -30.93 -42.88 -5.53
CA THR A 186 -30.17 -43.40 -4.38
C THR A 186 -28.90 -42.59 -4.12
N SER A 187 -28.21 -42.12 -5.18
CA SER A 187 -27.06 -41.22 -5.05
C SER A 187 -27.46 -39.84 -4.51
N ALA A 188 -28.57 -39.27 -4.99
CA ALA A 188 -29.09 -38.00 -4.48
C ALA A 188 -29.57 -38.12 -3.03
N TRP A 189 -30.14 -39.28 -2.67
CA TRP A 189 -30.59 -39.59 -1.33
C TRP A 189 -29.43 -39.77 -0.36
N ALA A 190 -28.39 -40.53 -0.76
CA ALA A 190 -27.17 -40.68 0.03
C ALA A 190 -26.46 -39.34 0.27
N SER A 191 -26.45 -38.44 -0.72
CA SER A 191 -25.90 -37.09 -0.57
C SER A 191 -26.73 -36.21 0.38
N ALA A 192 -28.07 -36.26 0.30
CA ALA A 192 -28.94 -35.52 1.21
C ALA A 192 -28.94 -36.11 2.64
N GLU A 193 -28.77 -37.43 2.77
CA GLU A 193 -28.78 -38.15 4.05
C GLU A 193 -27.44 -38.05 4.79
N TYR A 194 -26.31 -38.11 4.09
CA TYR A 194 -24.99 -37.89 4.71
C TYR A 194 -24.91 -36.51 5.36
N ASN A 195 -25.40 -35.47 4.67
CA ASN A 195 -25.41 -34.09 5.17
C ASN A 195 -26.40 -33.87 6.33
N THR A 196 -27.50 -34.62 6.42
CA THR A 196 -28.47 -34.47 7.53
C THR A 196 -28.08 -35.28 8.75
N GLU A 197 -27.47 -36.45 8.55
CA GLU A 197 -27.04 -37.30 9.64
C GLU A 197 -25.71 -36.85 10.25
N GLU A 198 -24.82 -36.19 9.50
CA GLU A 198 -23.61 -35.53 10.04
C GLU A 198 -23.98 -34.36 10.96
N ILE A 199 -24.92 -33.50 10.54
CA ILE A 199 -25.50 -32.40 11.35
C ILE A 199 -26.26 -32.92 12.59
N ARG A 200 -26.73 -34.18 12.56
CA ARG A 200 -27.49 -34.80 13.65
C ARG A 200 -26.62 -35.63 14.59
N ARG A 201 -25.48 -36.14 14.10
CA ARG A 201 -24.52 -37.00 14.82
C ARG A 201 -23.44 -36.17 15.50
N GLU A 202 -23.06 -35.04 14.92
CA GLU A 202 -22.46 -33.92 15.65
C GLU A 202 -23.61 -33.17 16.31
N ASP A 203 -23.93 -33.52 17.56
CA ASP A 203 -24.97 -32.84 18.32
C ASP A 203 -24.63 -31.34 18.31
N LEU A 204 -25.32 -30.58 17.46
CA LEU A 204 -24.94 -29.20 17.13
C LEU A 204 -24.89 -28.35 18.40
N ASP A 205 -25.72 -28.70 19.38
CA ASP A 205 -25.70 -28.12 20.72
C ASP A 205 -24.43 -28.49 21.51
N GLU A 206 -23.93 -29.73 21.41
CA GLU A 206 -22.67 -30.14 22.06
C GLU A 206 -21.44 -29.49 21.39
N PHE A 207 -21.45 -29.34 20.06
CA PHE A 207 -20.39 -28.63 19.33
C PHE A 207 -20.40 -27.13 19.66
N LEU A 208 -21.58 -26.50 19.66
CA LEU A 208 -21.74 -25.09 20.05
C LEU A 208 -21.43 -24.89 21.55
N GLN A 209 -21.73 -25.86 22.40
CA GLN A 209 -21.44 -25.82 23.84
C GLN A 209 -19.96 -26.07 24.13
N LYS A 210 -19.26 -26.93 23.38
CA LYS A 210 -17.80 -27.06 23.43
C LYS A 210 -17.11 -25.81 22.93
N ALA A 211 -17.56 -25.23 21.82
CA ALA A 211 -17.06 -23.96 21.32
C ALA A 211 -17.30 -22.82 22.33
N ALA A 212 -18.47 -22.77 22.96
CA ALA A 212 -18.78 -21.81 24.02
C ALA A 212 -17.91 -22.03 25.28
N SER A 213 -17.67 -23.28 25.68
CA SER A 213 -16.82 -23.62 26.83
C SER A 213 -15.36 -23.25 26.57
N SER A 214 -14.84 -23.51 25.36
CA SER A 214 -13.48 -23.09 24.97
C SER A 214 -13.36 -21.57 24.88
N LEU A 215 -14.42 -20.86 24.50
CA LEU A 215 -14.44 -19.39 24.50
C LEU A 215 -14.50 -18.81 25.93
N GLU A 216 -15.23 -19.47 26.83
CA GLU A 216 -15.31 -19.13 28.25
C GLU A 216 -14.01 -19.44 28.99
N GLU A 217 -13.31 -20.51 28.63
CA GLU A 217 -11.94 -20.82 29.07
C GLU A 217 -10.94 -19.75 28.59
N LEU A 218 -11.04 -19.29 27.34
CA LEU A 218 -10.25 -18.17 26.81
C LEU A 218 -10.56 -16.85 27.55
N ASN A 219 -11.82 -16.60 27.88
CA ASN A 219 -12.24 -15.44 28.67
C ASN A 219 -11.71 -15.51 30.11
N ASN A 220 -11.66 -16.69 30.71
CA ASN A 220 -11.09 -16.91 32.04
C ASN A 220 -9.56 -16.79 32.04
N TYR A 221 -8.89 -17.21 30.97
CA TYR A 221 -7.44 -17.01 30.79
C TYR A 221 -7.10 -15.52 30.63
N ALA A 222 -7.89 -14.78 29.84
CA ALA A 222 -7.77 -13.32 29.72
C ALA A 222 -8.18 -12.56 31.00
N LYS A 223 -8.93 -13.20 31.91
CA LYS A 223 -9.25 -12.65 33.23
C LYS A 223 -8.15 -12.94 34.25
N LYS A 224 -7.48 -14.09 34.16
CA LYS A 224 -6.33 -14.41 34.99
C LYS A 224 -5.12 -13.52 34.69
N ASN A 225 -4.93 -13.14 33.43
CA ASN A 225 -3.92 -12.16 33.03
C ASN A 225 -4.29 -10.70 33.39
N ARG A 226 -5.54 -10.40 33.78
CA ARG A 226 -5.93 -9.06 34.28
C ARG A 226 -5.40 -8.79 35.68
N ASP A 227 -5.31 -9.81 36.52
CA ASP A 227 -4.91 -9.64 37.93
C ASP A 227 -3.39 -9.55 38.09
N GLU A 228 -2.60 -10.06 37.14
CA GLU A 228 -1.12 -9.98 37.15
C GLU A 228 -0.57 -8.65 36.58
N ASP A 229 -1.27 -8.03 35.62
CA ASP A 229 -0.83 -6.77 35.01
C ASP A 229 -1.19 -5.52 35.85
N ASP A 230 -2.25 -5.58 36.67
CA ASP A 230 -2.66 -4.48 37.56
C ASP A 230 -1.75 -4.36 38.81
N GLU A 231 -1.04 -5.42 39.23
CA GLU A 231 -0.07 -5.35 40.34
C GLU A 231 1.30 -4.75 39.92
N ILE A 232 1.67 -4.80 38.64
CA ILE A 232 3.00 -4.35 38.17
C ILE A 232 3.07 -2.82 37.99
N PHE A 233 1.93 -2.14 37.77
CA PHE A 233 1.89 -0.68 37.54
C PHE A 233 1.35 0.13 38.72
N GLY A 234 1.02 -0.52 39.85
CA GLY A 234 0.39 0.13 41.01
C GLY A 234 1.35 0.70 42.08
N ASP A 235 2.63 0.33 42.11
CA ASP A 235 3.50 0.54 43.29
C ASP A 235 4.64 1.57 43.13
N ALA A 236 4.51 2.53 42.22
CA ALA A 236 5.56 3.53 41.96
C ALA A 236 5.25 4.95 42.45
N SER A 237 4.30 5.15 43.39
CA SER A 237 3.88 6.51 43.75
C SER A 237 3.38 6.71 45.19
N VAL A 238 4.08 6.21 46.20
CA VAL A 238 4.02 6.80 47.56
C VAL A 238 5.38 6.68 48.25
N GLU A 239 6.19 7.75 48.24
CA GLU A 239 6.82 8.27 49.46
C GLU A 239 7.62 9.55 49.12
N LYS A 240 7.21 10.65 49.72
CA LYS A 240 7.95 11.91 49.76
C LYS A 240 8.11 12.31 51.23
N ASP A 241 9.35 12.72 51.53
CA ASP A 241 9.80 13.54 52.65
C ASP A 241 9.98 12.91 54.04
N HIS A 242 11.25 12.64 54.40
CA HIS A 242 11.85 13.23 55.60
C HIS A 242 13.38 13.31 55.56
N PHE A 243 13.87 14.34 56.25
CA PHE A 243 15.20 14.95 56.25
C PHE A 243 16.34 14.12 56.91
N ASP A 244 17.57 14.57 56.59
CA ASP A 244 18.80 14.62 57.41
C ASP A 244 19.92 13.54 57.31
N VAL A 245 21.07 14.03 56.78
CA VAL A 245 22.41 14.09 57.43
C VAL A 245 23.20 12.79 57.74
N ASP A 246 24.39 12.71 57.09
CA ASP A 246 25.68 12.15 57.54
C ASP A 246 25.99 10.63 57.43
N LYS A 247 27.11 10.37 56.73
CA LYS A 247 28.18 9.35 56.93
C LYS A 247 27.96 7.83 56.88
N GLY A 248 28.85 7.20 56.11
CA GLY A 248 29.42 5.85 56.30
C GLY A 248 29.29 4.97 55.04
N CYS A 249 30.35 4.76 54.24
CA CYS A 249 31.25 3.57 54.29
C CYS A 249 30.47 2.26 54.58
N ASP A 250 30.45 1.21 53.76
CA ASP A 250 31.54 0.60 53.01
C ASP A 250 30.99 -0.49 52.04
N LEU A 251 31.71 -0.66 50.92
CA LEU A 251 32.13 -1.89 50.21
C LEU A 251 31.12 -2.94 49.72
N SER A 252 31.13 -3.15 48.39
CA SER A 252 31.60 -4.39 47.70
C SER A 252 31.37 -4.21 46.19
N ALA A 253 32.38 -3.91 45.35
CA ALA A 253 33.23 -4.89 44.63
C ALA A 253 32.38 -5.93 43.89
N THR A 254 32.38 -6.14 42.56
CA THR A 254 33.36 -6.09 41.44
C THR A 254 32.51 -6.42 40.18
N ASP A 255 32.71 -6.00 38.93
CA ASP A 255 33.90 -5.98 38.08
C ASP A 255 33.70 -4.97 36.92
N THR A 256 34.55 -3.96 36.89
CA THR A 256 34.87 -3.20 35.68
C THR A 256 36.27 -3.64 35.27
N ALA A 257 36.40 -4.41 34.19
CA ALA A 257 37.69 -4.66 33.58
C ALA A 257 38.11 -3.44 32.77
N MET A 258 39.22 -2.84 33.19
CA MET A 258 39.86 -1.67 32.61
C MET A 258 40.43 -1.95 31.21
N ILE A 259 40.31 -0.94 30.34
CA ILE A 259 41.12 -0.79 29.14
C ILE A 259 42.45 -0.18 29.57
N ALA A 260 43.53 -0.94 29.41
CA ALA A 260 44.90 -0.45 29.50
C ALA A 260 45.38 -0.03 28.11
N GLU A 261 45.97 1.16 28.03
CA GLU A 261 46.71 1.64 26.86
C GLU A 261 47.96 0.78 26.64
N GLY A 262 48.12 0.28 25.41
CA GLY A 262 49.30 -0.42 24.92
C GLY A 262 49.28 -0.43 23.40
N ASP A 263 50.41 -0.01 22.82
CA ASP A 263 50.60 0.37 21.42
C ASP A 263 50.19 -0.63 20.32
N HIS A 264 49.79 -0.03 19.20
CA HIS A 264 49.90 -0.47 17.80
C HIS A 264 49.00 -1.62 17.24
N SER A 265 48.13 -1.19 16.32
CA SER A 265 47.93 -1.80 14.99
C SER A 265 46.96 -2.99 14.81
N ILE A 266 45.77 -3.04 15.41
CA ILE A 266 44.72 -4.03 14.98
C ILE A 266 43.27 -3.53 15.16
N PHE A 267 42.92 -2.32 14.68
CA PHE A 267 41.54 -1.81 14.86
C PHE A 267 40.77 -1.44 13.57
N SER A 268 41.27 -1.78 12.38
CA SER A 268 40.58 -1.39 11.14
C SER A 268 39.51 -2.38 10.64
N ASN A 269 39.45 -3.62 11.14
CA ASN A 269 38.60 -4.66 10.53
C ASN A 269 37.39 -5.10 11.36
N MET A 270 37.22 -4.60 12.59
CA MET A 270 36.13 -5.04 13.49
C MET A 270 34.96 -4.05 13.53
N SER A 271 35.19 -2.78 13.17
CA SER A 271 34.19 -1.72 13.05
C SER A 271 33.30 -1.86 11.81
N GLU A 272 33.81 -2.40 10.70
CA GLU A 272 33.01 -2.65 9.48
C GLU A 272 32.02 -3.82 9.67
N SER A 273 32.36 -4.85 10.46
CA SER A 273 31.49 -6.01 10.69
C SER A 273 30.27 -5.67 11.57
N ILE A 274 30.41 -4.74 12.52
CA ILE A 274 29.31 -4.32 13.40
C ILE A 274 28.37 -3.36 12.65
N LEU A 275 28.91 -2.48 11.78
CA LEU A 275 28.09 -1.63 10.93
C LEU A 275 27.25 -2.44 9.94
N ASN A 276 27.83 -3.47 9.29
CA ASN A 276 27.11 -4.29 8.32
C ASN A 276 26.00 -5.16 8.94
N SER A 277 26.19 -5.66 10.18
CA SER A 277 25.13 -6.37 10.91
C SER A 277 23.99 -5.44 11.34
N THR A 278 24.27 -4.17 11.63
CA THR A 278 23.25 -3.22 12.07
C THR A 278 22.44 -2.71 10.88
N ILE A 279 23.07 -2.49 9.73
CA ILE A 279 22.40 -2.08 8.47
C ILE A 279 21.52 -3.21 7.91
N ALA A 280 21.95 -4.47 8.00
CA ALA A 280 21.14 -5.61 7.57
C ALA A 280 19.92 -5.82 8.48
N ASN A 281 20.07 -5.64 9.79
CA ASN A 281 18.97 -5.80 10.74
C ASN A 281 17.95 -4.65 10.63
N THR A 282 18.37 -3.41 10.39
CA THR A 282 17.43 -2.30 10.16
C THR A 282 16.70 -2.47 8.82
N SER A 283 17.37 -2.91 7.75
CA SER A 283 16.74 -3.18 6.45
C SER A 283 15.64 -4.25 6.53
N ILE A 284 15.83 -5.29 7.34
CA ILE A 284 14.87 -6.38 7.52
C ILE A 284 13.64 -5.92 8.31
N ASP A 285 13.81 -5.02 9.27
CA ASP A 285 12.68 -4.50 10.05
C ASP A 285 11.87 -3.46 9.26
N TYR A 286 12.50 -2.65 8.40
CA TYR A 286 11.77 -1.79 7.46
C TYR A 286 10.92 -2.59 6.47
N GLU A 287 11.41 -3.72 5.96
CA GLU A 287 10.68 -4.55 5.00
C GLU A 287 9.49 -5.29 5.65
N LYS A 288 9.61 -5.64 6.94
CA LYS A 288 8.48 -6.16 7.74
C LYS A 288 7.46 -5.08 8.02
N ASP A 289 7.88 -3.89 8.41
CA ASP A 289 6.98 -2.76 8.70
C ASP A 289 6.21 -2.33 7.44
N GLU A 290 6.87 -2.31 6.28
CA GLU A 290 6.21 -2.03 5.00
C GLU A 290 5.18 -3.12 4.64
N ARG A 291 5.51 -4.39 4.89
CA ARG A 291 4.58 -5.51 4.70
C ARG A 291 3.38 -5.44 5.66
N ILE A 292 3.60 -5.04 6.91
CA ILE A 292 2.55 -4.82 7.90
C ILE A 292 1.63 -3.69 7.44
N GLN A 293 2.18 -2.55 7.02
CA GLN A 293 1.39 -1.42 6.51
C GLN A 293 0.58 -1.79 5.26
N ARG A 294 1.15 -2.58 4.34
CA ARG A 294 0.41 -3.09 3.17
C ARG A 294 -0.75 -4.00 3.57
N LEU A 295 -0.52 -4.90 4.53
CA LEU A 295 -1.57 -5.79 5.04
C LEU A 295 -2.64 -5.01 5.82
N GLU A 296 -2.28 -3.99 6.58
CA GLU A 296 -3.23 -3.11 7.29
C GLU A 296 -4.10 -2.32 6.31
N LEU A 297 -3.51 -1.81 5.23
CA LEU A 297 -4.25 -1.12 4.16
C LEU A 297 -5.21 -2.08 3.44
N GLU A 298 -4.76 -3.29 3.09
CA GLU A 298 -5.62 -4.31 2.48
C GLU A 298 -6.76 -4.71 3.42
N ASN A 299 -6.49 -4.87 4.71
CA ASN A 299 -7.50 -5.18 5.72
C ASN A 299 -8.52 -4.04 5.89
N SER A 300 -8.07 -2.78 5.84
CA SER A 300 -8.96 -1.61 5.81
C SER A 300 -9.87 -1.62 4.59
N GLN A 301 -9.32 -1.87 3.40
CA GLN A 301 -10.09 -1.93 2.15
C GLN A 301 -11.11 -3.09 2.16
N LEU A 302 -10.76 -4.22 2.78
CA LEU A 302 -11.68 -5.35 2.95
C LEU A 302 -12.79 -5.03 3.94
N LYS A 303 -12.51 -4.32 5.04
CA LYS A 303 -13.53 -3.82 5.98
C LYS A 303 -14.50 -2.84 5.32
N ASP A 304 -14.00 -1.93 4.49
CA ASP A 304 -14.84 -0.98 3.75
C ASP A 304 -15.76 -1.72 2.77
N ARG A 305 -15.23 -2.71 2.04
CA ARG A 305 -16.02 -3.58 1.16
C ARG A 305 -17.08 -4.38 1.93
N LEU A 306 -16.73 -4.93 3.09
CA LEU A 306 -17.66 -5.66 3.94
C LEU A 306 -18.82 -4.75 4.38
N THR A 307 -18.51 -3.52 4.79
CA THR A 307 -19.50 -2.52 5.22
C THR A 307 -20.47 -2.18 4.08
N ILE A 308 -19.95 -1.92 2.88
CA ILE A 308 -20.78 -1.63 1.69
C ILE A 308 -21.69 -2.82 1.33
N LEU A 309 -21.16 -4.05 1.43
CA LEU A 309 -21.96 -5.25 1.16
C LEU A 309 -23.03 -5.48 2.21
N PHE A 310 -22.74 -5.19 3.49
CA PHE A 310 -23.70 -5.26 4.58
C PHE A 310 -24.84 -4.25 4.38
N ASP A 311 -24.52 -2.99 4.09
CA ASP A 311 -25.51 -1.94 3.80
C ASP A 311 -26.39 -2.32 2.60
N ARG A 312 -25.78 -2.90 1.56
CA ARG A 312 -26.52 -3.38 0.37
C ARG A 312 -27.45 -4.54 0.71
N ALA A 313 -27.02 -5.48 1.54
CA ALA A 313 -27.85 -6.60 1.98
C ALA A 313 -29.02 -6.11 2.84
N GLN A 314 -28.79 -5.18 3.76
CA GLN A 314 -29.83 -4.58 4.58
C GLN A 314 -30.86 -3.82 3.72
N LYS A 315 -30.40 -3.06 2.72
CA LYS A 315 -31.29 -2.37 1.77
C LYS A 315 -32.11 -3.36 0.94
N SER A 316 -31.52 -4.47 0.50
CA SER A 316 -32.22 -5.53 -0.23
C SER A 316 -33.31 -6.18 0.62
N MET A 317 -33.02 -6.47 1.88
CA MET A 317 -34.00 -7.05 2.82
C MET A 317 -35.19 -6.10 3.05
N LEU A 318 -34.93 -4.80 3.21
CA LEU A 318 -35.98 -3.79 3.39
C LEU A 318 -36.87 -3.64 2.14
N MET A 319 -36.29 -3.76 0.94
CA MET A 319 -37.06 -3.77 -0.31
C MET A 319 -37.94 -5.02 -0.44
N GLU A 320 -37.46 -6.17 0.00
CA GLU A 320 -38.23 -7.42 -0.01
C GLU A 320 -39.38 -7.40 1.02
N GLU A 321 -39.18 -6.82 2.20
CA GLU A 321 -40.26 -6.56 3.16
C GLU A 321 -41.33 -5.60 2.60
N LYS A 322 -40.91 -4.51 1.94
CA LYS A 322 -41.84 -3.57 1.28
C LYS A 322 -42.65 -4.27 0.18
N LYS A 323 -42.01 -5.13 -0.61
CA LYS A 323 -42.67 -5.94 -1.63
C LYS A 323 -43.72 -6.87 -1.00
N ASN A 324 -43.36 -7.62 0.04
CA ASN A 324 -44.28 -8.54 0.72
C ASN A 324 -45.49 -7.77 1.30
N SER A 325 -45.27 -6.60 1.90
CA SER A 325 -46.36 -5.76 2.41
C SER A 325 -47.28 -5.24 1.29
N ALA A 326 -46.73 -4.93 0.11
CA ALA A 326 -47.53 -4.54 -1.04
C ALA A 326 -48.36 -5.71 -1.59
N GLU A 327 -47.79 -6.92 -1.65
CA GLU A 327 -48.50 -8.14 -2.05
C GLU A 327 -49.66 -8.47 -1.10
N GLU A 328 -49.45 -8.33 0.22
CA GLU A 328 -50.53 -8.49 1.21
C GLU A 328 -51.67 -7.49 1.02
N LYS A 329 -51.34 -6.21 0.76
CA LYS A 329 -52.34 -5.17 0.47
C LYS A 329 -53.10 -5.47 -0.82
N TYR A 330 -52.41 -5.96 -1.85
CA TYR A 330 -53.03 -6.34 -3.12
C TYR A 330 -54.03 -7.48 -2.92
N HIS A 331 -53.63 -8.55 -2.22
CA HIS A 331 -54.55 -9.66 -1.91
C HIS A 331 -55.75 -9.24 -1.07
N LEU A 332 -55.57 -8.31 -0.13
CA LEU A 332 -56.70 -7.77 0.64
C LEU A 332 -57.67 -6.99 -0.26
N LEU A 333 -57.15 -6.21 -1.21
CA LEU A 333 -57.96 -5.43 -2.14
C LEU A 333 -58.72 -6.33 -3.12
N GLU A 334 -58.04 -7.36 -3.65
CA GLU A 334 -58.62 -8.39 -4.50
C GLU A 334 -59.81 -9.09 -3.81
N LYS A 335 -59.63 -9.49 -2.54
CA LYS A 335 -60.71 -10.08 -1.73
C LYS A 335 -61.89 -9.13 -1.53
N LYS A 336 -61.64 -7.84 -1.26
CA LYS A 336 -62.71 -6.84 -1.12
C LYS A 336 -63.46 -6.62 -2.43
N MET A 337 -62.76 -6.63 -3.56
CA MET A 337 -63.37 -6.53 -4.89
C MET A 337 -64.27 -7.75 -5.16
N GLU A 338 -63.81 -8.95 -4.83
CA GLU A 338 -64.62 -10.18 -4.95
C GLU A 338 -65.87 -10.14 -4.06
N GLU A 339 -65.73 -9.67 -2.81
CA GLU A 339 -66.86 -9.43 -1.90
C GLU A 339 -67.87 -8.44 -2.49
N MET A 340 -67.43 -7.27 -2.98
CA MET A 340 -68.31 -6.29 -3.62
C MET A 340 -69.01 -6.83 -4.87
N LEU A 341 -68.30 -7.59 -5.72
CA LEU A 341 -68.90 -8.23 -6.89
C LEU A 341 -69.95 -9.27 -6.48
N SER A 342 -69.71 -10.02 -5.41
CA SER A 342 -70.68 -10.98 -4.86
C SER A 342 -71.94 -10.28 -4.31
N GLU A 343 -71.77 -9.16 -3.61
CA GLU A 343 -72.86 -8.33 -3.10
C GLU A 343 -73.67 -7.71 -4.24
N GLN A 344 -73.00 -7.21 -5.28
CA GLN A 344 -73.65 -6.66 -6.46
C GLN A 344 -74.48 -7.71 -7.20
N ASN A 345 -73.97 -8.94 -7.32
CA ASN A 345 -74.70 -10.06 -7.92
C ASN A 345 -75.90 -10.49 -7.07
N SER A 346 -75.76 -10.49 -5.74
CA SER A 346 -76.85 -10.73 -4.80
C SER A 346 -77.93 -9.65 -4.91
N PHE A 347 -77.53 -8.37 -4.98
CA PHE A 347 -78.43 -7.24 -5.14
C PHE A 347 -79.16 -7.28 -6.48
N ARG A 348 -78.45 -7.55 -7.60
CA ARG A 348 -79.08 -7.78 -8.91
C ARG A 348 -80.13 -8.90 -8.84
N SER A 349 -79.81 -10.01 -8.19
CA SER A 349 -80.74 -11.13 -8.00
C SER A 349 -81.95 -10.77 -7.11
N ALA A 350 -81.77 -9.90 -6.11
CA ALA A 350 -82.84 -9.38 -5.27
C ALA A 350 -83.73 -8.37 -6.01
N CYS A 351 -83.14 -7.49 -6.82
CA CYS A 351 -83.84 -6.53 -7.67
C CYS A 351 -84.66 -7.21 -8.75
N VAL A 352 -84.13 -8.23 -9.42
CA VAL A 352 -84.88 -9.09 -10.36
C VAL A 352 -86.10 -9.69 -9.64
N ARG A 353 -85.92 -10.27 -8.44
CA ARG A 353 -87.03 -10.81 -7.65
C ARG A 353 -88.09 -9.77 -7.25
N LYS A 354 -87.68 -8.54 -6.93
CA LYS A 354 -88.62 -7.44 -6.57
C LYS A 354 -89.30 -6.81 -7.79
N LEU A 355 -88.64 -6.74 -8.94
CA LEU A 355 -89.18 -6.22 -10.20
C LEU A 355 -90.24 -7.16 -10.80
N PHE A 356 -90.05 -8.47 -10.66
CA PHE A 356 -91.02 -9.48 -11.12
C PHE A 356 -92.03 -9.90 -10.03
N GLY A 357 -91.95 -9.34 -8.82
CA GLY A 357 -92.73 -9.78 -7.66
C GLY A 357 -93.78 -8.79 -7.12
N VAL A 358 -93.98 -7.62 -7.73
CA VAL A 358 -94.92 -6.61 -7.19
C VAL A 358 -95.83 -6.05 -8.28
N TYR A 359 -97.11 -6.43 -8.23
CA TYR A 359 -98.19 -5.67 -8.86
C TYR A 359 -98.53 -4.44 -7.99
N ASP A 360 -98.47 -3.29 -8.66
CA ASP A 360 -99.27 -2.07 -8.49
C ASP A 360 -98.99 -0.99 -7.42
N THR A 361 -99.05 0.26 -7.93
CA THR A 361 -99.33 1.57 -7.28
C THR A 361 -98.27 2.28 -6.41
N ALA A 362 -97.10 2.61 -6.99
CA ALA A 362 -96.28 3.79 -6.61
C ALA A 362 -95.20 4.05 -7.68
N SER A 363 -95.59 4.43 -8.90
CA SER A 363 -94.71 4.32 -10.07
C SER A 363 -93.72 5.47 -10.28
N GLU A 364 -94.02 6.71 -9.87
CA GLU A 364 -93.17 7.86 -10.22
C GLU A 364 -91.95 8.06 -9.30
N ASN A 365 -92.14 8.09 -7.98
CA ASN A 365 -91.00 8.25 -7.04
C ASN A 365 -90.03 7.07 -7.11
N ARG A 366 -90.55 5.87 -7.36
CA ARG A 366 -89.75 4.65 -7.54
C ARG A 366 -88.97 4.66 -8.85
N ALA A 367 -89.55 5.22 -9.93
CA ALA A 367 -88.84 5.38 -11.20
C ALA A 367 -87.70 6.40 -11.07
N ALA A 368 -87.90 7.51 -10.35
CA ALA A 368 -86.85 8.49 -10.09
C ALA A 368 -85.70 7.91 -9.25
N GLU A 369 -86.01 7.12 -8.22
CA GLU A 369 -85.00 6.44 -7.40
C GLU A 369 -84.21 5.39 -8.20
N ILE A 370 -84.90 4.63 -9.07
CA ILE A 370 -84.25 3.68 -9.98
C ILE A 370 -83.35 4.40 -10.99
N MET A 371 -83.80 5.53 -11.56
CA MET A 371 -82.97 6.31 -12.49
C MET A 371 -81.71 6.85 -11.81
N LYS A 372 -81.83 7.38 -10.59
CA LYS A 372 -80.66 7.83 -9.81
C LYS A 372 -79.69 6.68 -9.51
N GLN A 373 -80.20 5.50 -9.17
CA GLN A 373 -79.36 4.31 -8.97
C GLN A 373 -78.68 3.86 -10.27
N ILE A 374 -79.35 3.98 -11.42
CA ILE A 374 -78.75 3.69 -12.73
C ILE A 374 -77.64 4.69 -13.03
N GLU A 375 -77.86 5.99 -12.81
CA GLU A 375 -76.83 7.03 -13.00
C GLU A 375 -75.62 6.82 -12.09
N GLU A 376 -75.83 6.53 -10.80
CA GLU A 376 -74.76 6.20 -9.85
C GLU A 376 -74.00 4.93 -10.24
N LEU A 377 -74.68 3.93 -10.79
CA LEU A 377 -74.05 2.70 -11.29
C LEU A 377 -73.27 2.95 -12.59
N THR A 378 -73.77 3.79 -13.48
CA THR A 378 -73.07 4.18 -14.72
C THR A 378 -71.78 4.94 -14.38
N ALA A 379 -71.84 5.92 -13.49
CA ALA A 379 -70.65 6.65 -13.04
C ALA A 379 -69.62 5.73 -12.36
N LYS A 380 -70.07 4.77 -11.55
CA LYS A 380 -69.19 3.74 -10.98
C LYS A 380 -68.58 2.82 -12.03
N SER A 381 -69.33 2.48 -13.08
CA SER A 381 -68.84 1.66 -14.18
C SER A 381 -67.75 2.38 -14.98
N GLU A 382 -67.93 3.68 -15.25
CA GLU A 382 -66.94 4.52 -15.94
C GLU A 382 -65.64 4.63 -15.12
N ASN A 383 -65.74 4.89 -13.81
CA ASN A 383 -64.56 4.94 -12.93
C ASN A 383 -63.82 3.59 -12.89
N LEU A 384 -64.54 2.47 -12.83
CA LEU A 384 -63.93 1.14 -12.86
C LEU A 384 -63.26 0.83 -14.20
N GLU A 385 -63.80 1.32 -15.31
CA GLU A 385 -63.21 1.17 -16.63
C GLU A 385 -61.90 1.97 -16.74
N GLU A 386 -61.87 3.20 -16.22
CA GLU A 386 -60.65 4.02 -16.14
C GLU A 386 -59.57 3.37 -15.24
N ASP A 387 -59.96 2.85 -14.07
CA ASP A 387 -59.04 2.14 -13.17
C ASP A 387 -58.47 0.87 -13.82
N LEU A 388 -59.27 0.17 -14.63
CA LEU A 388 -58.84 -1.02 -15.37
C LEU A 388 -57.83 -0.64 -16.47
N GLU A 389 -58.08 0.45 -17.22
CA GLU A 389 -57.11 0.97 -18.19
C GLU A 389 -55.79 1.37 -17.53
N ARG A 390 -55.85 2.04 -16.37
CA ARG A 390 -54.66 2.41 -15.58
C ARG A 390 -53.88 1.17 -15.13
N ALA A 391 -54.56 0.18 -14.55
CA ALA A 391 -53.95 -1.07 -14.12
C ALA A 391 -53.32 -1.86 -15.29
N ARG A 392 -53.92 -1.80 -16.49
CA ARG A 392 -53.33 -2.39 -17.70
C ARG A 392 -52.06 -1.67 -18.13
N ALA A 393 -52.04 -0.35 -18.10
CA ALA A 393 -50.85 0.44 -18.40
C ALA A 393 -49.72 0.13 -17.42
N ASP A 394 -50.03 0.07 -16.12
CA ASP A 394 -49.07 -0.27 -15.07
C ASP A 394 -48.53 -1.70 -15.24
N ALA A 395 -49.38 -2.66 -15.60
CA ALA A 395 -48.95 -4.04 -15.87
C ALA A 395 -48.02 -4.14 -17.09
N ILE A 396 -48.26 -3.35 -18.14
CA ILE A 396 -47.38 -3.28 -19.31
C ILE A 396 -46.03 -2.66 -18.93
N ASN A 397 -46.03 -1.59 -18.15
CA ASN A 397 -44.80 -0.94 -17.67
C ASN A 397 -43.98 -1.89 -16.80
N ALA A 398 -44.60 -2.55 -15.81
CA ALA A 398 -43.94 -3.53 -14.97
C ALA A 398 -43.36 -4.71 -15.78
N LYS A 399 -44.06 -5.16 -16.84
CA LYS A 399 -43.54 -6.19 -17.75
C LYS A 399 -42.28 -5.73 -18.49
N ASN A 400 -42.27 -4.48 -18.97
CA ASN A 400 -41.09 -3.91 -19.65
C ASN A 400 -39.90 -3.80 -18.68
N ASP A 401 -40.13 -3.38 -17.43
CA ASP A 401 -39.08 -3.30 -16.40
C ASP A 401 -38.49 -4.68 -16.09
N VAL A 402 -39.34 -5.71 -15.98
CA VAL A 402 -38.86 -7.10 -15.80
C VAL A 402 -38.01 -7.56 -16.98
N GLU A 403 -38.38 -7.20 -18.22
CA GLU A 403 -37.58 -7.54 -19.40
C GLU A 403 -36.21 -6.85 -19.40
N LEU A 404 -36.16 -5.57 -19.00
CA LEU A 404 -34.90 -4.82 -18.86
C LEU A 404 -34.00 -5.43 -17.77
N LEU A 405 -34.56 -5.71 -16.59
CA LEU A 405 -33.82 -6.36 -15.49
C LEU A 405 -33.34 -7.76 -15.89
N THR A 406 -34.11 -8.49 -16.70
CA THR A 406 -33.70 -9.80 -17.22
C THR A 406 -32.48 -9.67 -18.16
N LYS A 407 -32.48 -8.67 -19.05
CA LYS A 407 -31.33 -8.39 -19.93
C LYS A 407 -30.10 -7.98 -19.12
N GLU A 408 -30.26 -7.14 -18.12
CA GLU A 408 -29.16 -6.74 -17.23
C GLU A 408 -28.59 -7.93 -16.46
N ARG A 409 -29.45 -8.78 -15.89
CA ARG A 409 -29.04 -10.05 -15.26
C ARG A 409 -28.23 -10.92 -16.20
N ASP A 410 -28.66 -11.07 -17.46
CA ASP A 410 -27.97 -11.92 -18.43
C ASP A 410 -26.59 -11.35 -18.81
N ILE A 411 -26.45 -10.02 -18.91
CA ILE A 411 -25.16 -9.35 -19.08
C ILE A 411 -24.25 -9.60 -17.87
N LEU A 412 -24.79 -9.47 -16.65
CA LEU A 412 -24.02 -9.73 -15.42
C LEU A 412 -23.58 -11.19 -15.31
N LEU A 413 -24.44 -12.15 -15.68
CA LEU A 413 -24.07 -13.56 -15.74
C LEU A 413 -22.93 -13.79 -16.74
N GLY A 414 -22.97 -13.19 -17.92
CA GLY A 414 -21.87 -13.28 -18.89
C GLY A 414 -20.55 -12.70 -18.35
N ARG A 415 -20.60 -11.61 -17.56
CA ARG A 415 -19.41 -11.05 -16.88
C ARG A 415 -18.89 -11.99 -15.79
N ILE A 416 -19.78 -12.63 -15.03
CA ILE A 416 -19.40 -13.64 -14.03
C ILE A 416 -18.70 -14.81 -14.70
N ASP A 417 -19.24 -15.34 -15.80
CA ASP A 417 -18.61 -16.46 -16.54
C ASP A 417 -17.22 -16.09 -17.06
N HIS A 418 -17.04 -14.86 -17.55
CA HIS A 418 -15.72 -14.36 -17.96
C HIS A 418 -14.74 -14.25 -16.77
N LEU A 419 -15.22 -13.76 -15.61
CA LEU A 419 -14.42 -13.70 -14.38
C LEU A 419 -14.05 -15.10 -13.86
N VAL A 420 -14.94 -16.08 -13.97
CA VAL A 420 -14.65 -17.48 -13.61
C VAL A 420 -13.58 -18.05 -14.54
N ALA A 421 -13.70 -17.85 -15.86
CA ALA A 421 -12.72 -18.32 -16.82
C ALA A 421 -11.31 -17.72 -16.57
N THR A 422 -11.25 -16.40 -16.38
CA THR A 422 -9.99 -15.72 -16.05
C THR A 422 -9.41 -16.18 -14.71
N THR A 423 -10.24 -16.43 -13.70
CA THR A 423 -9.80 -16.97 -12.40
C THR A 423 -9.19 -18.36 -12.55
N ASP A 424 -9.79 -19.23 -13.37
CA ASP A 424 -9.27 -20.55 -13.63
C ASP A 424 -7.94 -20.52 -14.42
N ASP A 425 -7.79 -19.60 -15.36
CA ASP A 425 -6.53 -19.41 -16.08
C ASP A 425 -5.42 -18.85 -15.17
N LEU A 426 -5.74 -17.90 -14.28
CA LEU A 426 -4.82 -17.44 -13.25
C LEU A 426 -4.43 -18.57 -12.28
N ARG A 427 -5.38 -19.43 -11.90
CA ARG A 427 -5.11 -20.60 -11.04
C ARG A 427 -4.17 -21.60 -11.72
N LYS A 428 -4.35 -21.86 -13.03
CA LYS A 428 -3.42 -22.69 -13.82
C LYS A 428 -2.04 -22.04 -13.90
N SER A 429 -1.97 -20.74 -14.18
CA SER A 429 -0.71 -19.99 -14.26
C SER A 429 0.05 -20.03 -12.93
N LEU A 430 -0.64 -19.78 -11.80
CA LEU A 430 -0.07 -19.87 -10.46
C LEU A 430 0.45 -21.27 -10.14
N LYS A 431 -0.24 -22.32 -10.61
CA LYS A 431 0.24 -23.71 -10.44
C LYS A 431 1.51 -23.96 -11.24
N CYS A 432 1.56 -23.53 -12.51
CA CYS A 432 2.77 -23.62 -13.33
C CYS A 432 3.95 -22.89 -12.67
N GLU A 433 3.72 -21.68 -12.13
CA GLU A 433 4.77 -20.90 -11.46
C GLU A 433 5.27 -21.54 -10.16
N LYS A 434 4.39 -22.21 -9.41
CA LYS A 434 4.82 -23.01 -8.25
C LYS A 434 5.69 -24.19 -8.66
N ASP A 435 5.35 -24.87 -9.75
CA ASP A 435 6.11 -26.00 -10.26
C ASP A 435 7.49 -25.55 -10.80
N THR A 436 7.57 -24.40 -11.48
CA THR A 436 8.85 -23.81 -11.91
C THR A 436 9.70 -23.39 -10.72
N CYS A 437 9.11 -22.70 -9.73
CA CYS A 437 9.81 -22.32 -8.49
C CYS A 437 10.37 -23.54 -7.75
N PHE A 438 9.59 -24.61 -7.63
CA PHE A 438 10.05 -25.87 -7.04
C PHE A 438 11.25 -26.46 -7.82
N SER A 439 11.21 -26.45 -9.16
CA SER A 439 12.32 -26.92 -9.99
C SER A 439 13.59 -26.09 -9.84
N VAL A 440 13.46 -24.77 -9.71
CA VAL A 440 14.58 -23.85 -9.51
C VAL A 440 15.18 -24.03 -8.12
N ASN A 441 14.37 -24.15 -7.07
CA ASN A 441 14.86 -24.43 -5.72
C ASN A 441 15.65 -25.73 -5.65
N LYS A 442 15.13 -26.80 -6.27
CA LYS A 442 15.85 -28.06 -6.35
C LYS A 442 17.21 -27.92 -7.05
N CYS A 443 17.26 -27.18 -8.16
CA CYS A 443 18.51 -26.90 -8.88
C CYS A 443 19.49 -26.08 -8.02
N LEU A 444 18.99 -25.09 -7.28
CA LEU A 444 19.80 -24.29 -6.36
C LEU A 444 20.39 -25.13 -5.23
N GLU A 445 19.61 -26.03 -4.63
CA GLU A 445 20.09 -26.98 -3.62
C GLU A 445 21.21 -27.87 -4.18
N GLU A 446 21.03 -28.43 -5.38
CA GLU A 446 22.05 -29.24 -6.06
C GLU A 446 23.34 -28.44 -6.33
N LYS A 447 23.21 -27.19 -6.79
CA LYS A 447 24.37 -26.30 -7.03
C LYS A 447 25.06 -25.90 -5.73
N THR A 448 24.30 -25.66 -4.67
CA THR A 448 24.83 -25.31 -3.34
C THR A 448 25.64 -26.46 -2.77
N ALA A 449 25.10 -27.68 -2.81
CA ALA A 449 25.81 -28.89 -2.41
C ALA A 449 27.10 -29.11 -3.24
N ARG A 450 27.07 -28.80 -4.55
CA ARG A 450 28.27 -28.87 -5.39
C ARG A 450 29.33 -27.84 -4.99
N ILE A 451 28.92 -26.61 -4.67
CA ILE A 451 29.84 -25.56 -4.20
C ILE A 451 30.48 -25.97 -2.87
N GLU A 452 29.71 -26.49 -1.92
CA GLU A 452 30.23 -26.99 -0.63
C GLU A 452 31.26 -28.11 -0.83
N SER A 453 30.97 -29.06 -1.74
CA SER A 453 31.91 -30.12 -2.11
C SER A 453 33.22 -29.55 -2.70
N LEU A 454 33.13 -28.56 -3.60
CA LEU A 454 34.31 -27.92 -4.19
C LEU A 454 35.10 -27.10 -3.16
N GLN A 455 34.42 -26.47 -2.18
CA GLN A 455 35.09 -25.76 -1.10
C GLN A 455 35.88 -26.71 -0.18
N LEU A 456 35.35 -27.90 0.10
CA LEU A 456 36.06 -28.95 0.84
C LEU A 456 37.29 -29.43 0.06
N GLU A 457 37.15 -29.67 -1.25
CA GLU A 457 38.26 -30.06 -2.12
C GLU A 457 39.35 -28.98 -2.17
N LEU A 458 38.98 -27.70 -2.30
CA LEU A 458 39.90 -26.57 -2.26
C LEU A 458 40.66 -26.50 -0.94
N LYS A 459 39.97 -26.68 0.20
CA LYS A 459 40.61 -26.73 1.53
C LYS A 459 41.62 -27.88 1.63
N SER A 460 41.29 -29.04 1.07
CA SER A 460 42.21 -30.18 1.01
C SER A 460 43.46 -29.84 0.20
N VAL A 461 43.30 -29.31 -1.01
CA VAL A 461 44.44 -28.91 -1.88
C VAL A 461 45.29 -27.82 -1.23
N LEU A 462 44.69 -26.84 -0.55
CA LEU A 462 45.42 -25.82 0.20
C LEU A 462 46.25 -26.42 1.34
N SER A 463 45.72 -27.42 2.05
CA SER A 463 46.47 -28.12 3.09
C SER A 463 47.66 -28.90 2.54
N GLU A 464 47.50 -29.55 1.38
CA GLU A 464 48.56 -30.26 0.67
C GLU A 464 49.64 -29.29 0.18
N LYS A 465 49.25 -28.16 -0.43
CA LYS A 465 50.17 -27.08 -0.82
C LYS A 465 51.01 -26.63 0.37
N ASN A 466 50.38 -26.35 1.52
CA ASN A 466 51.10 -25.89 2.70
C ASN A 466 52.09 -26.95 3.22
N SER A 467 51.72 -28.23 3.18
CA SER A 467 52.64 -29.34 3.50
C SER A 467 53.85 -29.38 2.56
N LEU A 468 53.61 -29.25 1.25
CA LEU A 468 54.69 -29.21 0.25
C LEU A 468 55.60 -28.00 0.43
N ASP A 469 55.06 -26.83 0.78
CA ASP A 469 55.83 -25.62 1.00
C ASP A 469 56.78 -25.76 2.21
N VAL A 470 56.31 -26.41 3.28
CA VAL A 470 57.15 -26.78 4.43
C VAL A 470 58.26 -27.75 4.02
N GLN A 471 57.94 -28.79 3.24
CA GLN A 471 58.95 -29.75 2.75
C GLN A 471 60.01 -29.07 1.86
N LEU A 472 59.58 -28.14 1.00
CA LEU A 472 60.46 -27.40 0.11
C LEU A 472 61.39 -26.48 0.90
N SER A 473 60.88 -25.81 1.94
CA SER A 473 61.67 -24.99 2.87
C SER A 473 62.74 -25.83 3.59
N GLN A 474 62.37 -27.00 4.11
CA GLN A 474 63.31 -27.94 4.75
C GLN A 474 64.40 -28.43 3.79
N ALA A 475 64.02 -28.76 2.54
CA ALA A 475 64.98 -29.18 1.52
C ALA A 475 65.94 -28.06 1.15
N HIS A 476 65.45 -26.82 1.09
CA HIS A 476 66.26 -25.64 0.81
C HIS A 476 67.26 -25.36 1.94
N GLU A 477 66.86 -25.56 3.19
CA GLU A 477 67.73 -25.39 4.36
C GLU A 477 68.82 -26.47 4.43
N LYS A 478 68.47 -27.72 4.12
CA LYS A 478 69.46 -28.81 3.93
C LYS A 478 70.45 -28.52 2.81
N LEU A 479 69.97 -27.98 1.68
CA LEU A 479 70.85 -27.58 0.58
C LEU A 479 71.83 -26.50 1.03
N LYS A 480 71.39 -25.49 1.78
CA LYS A 480 72.28 -24.47 2.35
C LYS A 480 73.32 -25.05 3.32
N GLN A 481 72.91 -26.00 4.17
CA GLN A 481 73.85 -26.71 5.05
C GLN A 481 74.89 -27.50 4.25
N LEU A 482 74.46 -28.27 3.26
CA LEU A 482 75.36 -29.04 2.40
C LEU A 482 76.29 -28.13 1.58
N GLU A 483 75.80 -27.01 1.05
CA GLU A 483 76.64 -26.01 0.36
C GLU A 483 77.70 -25.42 1.30
N LEU A 484 77.34 -25.14 2.56
CA LEU A 484 78.27 -24.64 3.57
C LEU A 484 79.33 -25.71 3.91
N GLU A 485 78.91 -26.96 4.10
CA GLU A 485 79.81 -28.09 4.32
C GLU A 485 80.77 -28.29 3.14
N LEU A 486 80.29 -28.19 1.90
CA LEU A 486 81.10 -28.30 0.69
C LEU A 486 82.11 -27.15 0.58
N ARG A 487 81.70 -25.93 0.94
CA ARG A 487 82.58 -24.76 0.97
C ARG A 487 83.67 -24.88 2.03
N ASN A 488 83.33 -25.45 3.19
CA ASN A 488 84.29 -25.72 4.26
C ASN A 488 85.25 -26.86 3.90
N ALA A 489 84.74 -27.92 3.24
CA ALA A 489 85.55 -29.04 2.75
C ALA A 489 86.45 -28.68 1.56
N GLY A 490 86.06 -27.71 0.72
CA GLY A 490 86.88 -27.20 -0.38
C GLY A 490 88.12 -26.39 0.05
N GLY A 491 88.29 -26.13 1.34
CA GLY A 491 89.45 -25.45 1.92
C GLY A 491 90.52 -26.38 2.52
N GLU A 492 90.22 -27.68 2.67
CA GLU A 492 91.24 -28.67 3.03
C GLU A 492 92.01 -29.06 1.77
N SER A 493 93.29 -28.72 1.72
CA SER A 493 94.22 -29.24 0.72
C SER A 493 94.13 -30.76 0.77
N THR A 494 93.58 -31.36 -0.28
CA THR A 494 93.65 -32.81 -0.46
C THR A 494 95.09 -33.27 -0.29
N ASP A 495 95.31 -34.40 0.38
CA ASP A 495 96.62 -35.10 0.50
C ASP A 495 97.29 -35.36 -0.87
N ALA A 496 96.51 -35.27 -1.95
CA ALA A 496 97.04 -35.00 -3.28
C ALA A 496 97.46 -33.52 -3.38
N GLY A 497 98.64 -33.18 -2.88
CA GLY A 497 99.23 -31.84 -3.02
C GLY A 497 99.39 -31.41 -4.49
N ASP A 498 99.68 -30.12 -4.70
CA ASP A 498 99.84 -29.45 -6.02
C ASP A 498 100.86 -30.11 -6.97
N GLU A 499 101.62 -31.12 -6.51
CA GLU A 499 102.57 -31.89 -7.31
C GLU A 499 101.99 -33.18 -7.92
N THR A 500 100.74 -33.52 -7.61
CA THR A 500 100.11 -34.75 -8.10
C THR A 500 99.56 -34.54 -9.52
N GLN A 501 100.30 -34.96 -10.54
CA GLN A 501 99.82 -34.95 -11.92
C GLN A 501 98.63 -35.91 -12.08
N ILE A 502 97.43 -35.36 -12.24
CA ILE A 502 96.23 -36.13 -12.57
C ILE A 502 96.39 -36.68 -13.99
N LEU A 503 96.57 -38.00 -14.10
CA LEU A 503 96.55 -38.70 -15.38
C LEU A 503 95.13 -38.69 -15.95
N HIS A 504 94.86 -37.76 -16.88
CA HIS A 504 93.68 -37.81 -17.71
C HIS A 504 93.76 -39.03 -18.63
N LEU A 505 93.18 -40.14 -18.21
CA LEU A 505 92.94 -41.28 -19.10
C LEU A 505 92.05 -40.80 -20.25
N ARG A 506 92.43 -41.16 -21.48
CA ARG A 506 91.76 -40.72 -22.72
C ARG A 506 90.24 -41.00 -22.71
N ASN A 507 89.81 -41.99 -21.92
CA ASN A 507 88.41 -42.23 -21.55
C ASN A 507 88.30 -42.20 -20.02
N ASN A 508 87.74 -41.12 -19.47
CA ASN A 508 87.44 -41.02 -18.04
C ASN A 508 86.16 -41.84 -17.75
N PRO A 509 86.21 -42.92 -16.96
CA PRO A 509 85.04 -43.77 -16.69
C PRO A 509 83.88 -43.02 -16.06
N LEU A 510 84.17 -42.02 -15.21
CA LEU A 510 83.15 -41.14 -14.62
C LEU A 510 82.51 -40.23 -15.66
N GLN A 511 83.30 -39.75 -16.63
CA GLN A 511 82.77 -38.94 -17.72
C GLN A 511 81.92 -39.77 -18.67
N CYS A 512 82.32 -41.02 -18.97
CA CYS A 512 81.48 -41.96 -19.72
C CYS A 512 80.17 -42.26 -18.98
N ALA A 513 80.20 -42.45 -17.65
CA ALA A 513 78.99 -42.69 -16.85
C ALA A 513 78.08 -41.44 -16.79
N VAL A 514 78.65 -40.23 -16.68
CA VAL A 514 77.90 -38.97 -16.71
C VAL A 514 77.33 -38.70 -18.10
N GLU A 515 78.06 -38.99 -19.17
CA GLU A 515 77.59 -38.90 -20.55
C GLU A 515 76.52 -39.96 -20.85
N GLU A 516 76.61 -41.15 -20.25
CA GLU A 516 75.59 -42.20 -20.34
C GLU A 516 74.31 -41.80 -19.58
N LEU A 517 74.43 -41.24 -18.37
CA LEU A 517 73.30 -40.71 -17.60
C LEU A 517 72.67 -39.49 -18.30
N ARG A 518 73.49 -38.59 -18.85
CA ARG A 518 73.02 -37.44 -19.63
C ARG A 518 72.35 -37.91 -20.92
N GLY A 519 72.91 -38.94 -21.56
CA GLY A 519 72.34 -39.61 -22.72
C GLY A 519 71.05 -40.38 -22.40
N GLU A 520 70.88 -40.91 -21.19
CA GLU A 520 69.63 -41.52 -20.71
C GLU A 520 68.58 -40.47 -20.35
N VAL A 521 68.97 -39.36 -19.75
CA VAL A 521 68.08 -38.21 -19.48
C VAL A 521 67.66 -37.52 -20.78
N GLU A 522 68.57 -37.40 -21.76
CA GLU A 522 68.27 -36.89 -23.10
C GLU A 522 67.44 -37.89 -23.92
N ARG A 523 67.71 -39.21 -23.84
CA ARG A 523 66.83 -40.26 -24.42
C ARG A 523 65.47 -40.32 -23.72
N GLY A 524 65.40 -40.05 -22.42
CA GLY A 524 64.16 -39.92 -21.66
C GLY A 524 63.38 -38.65 -22.02
N ARG A 525 64.08 -37.53 -22.30
CA ARG A 525 63.46 -36.29 -22.81
C ARG A 525 63.03 -36.39 -24.27
N LEU A 526 63.76 -37.11 -25.13
CA LEU A 526 63.41 -37.37 -26.53
C LEU A 526 62.33 -38.45 -26.67
N GLY A 527 62.32 -39.47 -25.80
CA GLY A 527 61.25 -40.47 -25.71
C GLY A 527 59.90 -39.87 -25.30
N LYS A 528 59.91 -38.87 -24.41
CA LYS A 528 58.70 -38.11 -24.04
C LYS A 528 58.22 -37.14 -25.12
N ARG A 529 59.08 -36.72 -26.06
CA ARG A 529 58.65 -35.89 -27.20
C ARG A 529 58.04 -36.72 -28.34
N LYS A 530 58.42 -37.99 -28.52
CA LYS A 530 57.80 -38.86 -29.55
C LYS A 530 56.51 -39.57 -29.11
N ALA A 531 56.25 -39.67 -27.80
CA ALA A 531 54.98 -40.18 -27.28
C ALA A 531 53.94 -39.08 -27.01
N GLY A 532 54.36 -37.82 -26.85
CA GLY A 532 53.46 -36.69 -26.53
C GLY A 532 52.89 -35.95 -27.74
N GLU A 533 53.51 -36.00 -28.91
CA GLU A 533 53.11 -35.14 -30.05
C GLU A 533 51.85 -35.62 -30.78
N VAL A 534 51.45 -36.89 -30.61
CA VAL A 534 50.20 -37.44 -31.16
C VAL A 534 49.01 -37.25 -30.20
N PHE A 535 49.25 -37.21 -28.88
CA PHE A 535 48.18 -37.04 -27.88
C PHE A 535 47.92 -35.58 -27.50
N LEU A 536 48.95 -34.71 -27.54
CA LEU A 536 48.78 -33.29 -27.20
C LEU A 536 48.06 -32.49 -28.29
N HIS A 537 48.12 -32.90 -29.57
CA HIS A 537 47.42 -32.18 -30.63
C HIS A 537 45.90 -32.46 -30.62
N ASP A 538 45.48 -33.66 -30.21
CA ASP A 538 44.09 -33.99 -29.94
C ASP A 538 43.60 -33.33 -28.65
N GLU A 539 44.34 -33.41 -27.54
CA GLU A 539 43.96 -32.72 -26.29
C GLU A 539 43.90 -31.19 -26.46
N LEU A 540 44.83 -30.55 -27.17
CA LEU A 540 44.77 -29.11 -27.45
C LEU A 540 43.63 -28.74 -28.41
N SER A 541 43.27 -29.63 -29.34
CA SER A 541 42.12 -29.41 -30.23
C SER A 541 40.80 -29.61 -29.48
N GLU A 542 40.72 -30.58 -28.57
CA GLU A 542 39.57 -30.80 -27.71
C GLU A 542 39.41 -29.70 -26.66
N ILE A 543 40.49 -29.19 -26.08
CA ILE A 543 40.45 -28.04 -25.16
C ILE A 543 40.05 -26.76 -25.91
N LYS A 544 40.51 -26.56 -27.15
CA LYS A 544 40.05 -25.45 -27.99
C LYS A 544 38.58 -25.60 -28.36
N ARG A 545 38.16 -26.79 -28.80
CA ARG A 545 36.75 -27.09 -29.11
C ARG A 545 35.85 -26.90 -27.88
N ALA A 546 36.28 -27.34 -26.70
CA ALA A 546 35.55 -27.15 -25.45
C ALA A 546 35.49 -25.67 -25.03
N ARG A 547 36.55 -24.89 -25.28
CA ARG A 547 36.51 -23.43 -25.07
C ARG A 547 35.58 -22.72 -26.04
N ASP A 548 35.58 -23.12 -27.30
CA ASP A 548 34.71 -22.55 -28.34
C ASP A 548 33.24 -22.92 -28.09
N GLU A 549 32.98 -24.15 -27.63
CA GLU A 549 31.65 -24.60 -27.17
C GLU A 549 31.18 -23.82 -25.94
N HIS A 550 32.08 -23.56 -24.98
CA HIS A 550 31.76 -22.74 -23.80
C HIS A 550 31.52 -21.28 -24.16
N LEU A 551 32.29 -20.72 -25.11
CA LEU A 551 32.07 -19.37 -25.65
C LEU A 551 30.71 -19.29 -26.34
N HIS A 552 30.37 -20.25 -27.20
CA HIS A 552 29.05 -20.29 -27.84
C HIS A 552 27.90 -20.47 -26.84
N ALA A 553 28.10 -21.25 -25.77
CA ALA A 553 27.11 -21.38 -24.71
C ALA A 553 26.89 -20.05 -23.97
N LEU A 554 27.97 -19.31 -23.65
CA LEU A 554 27.89 -17.98 -23.04
C LEU A 554 27.26 -16.95 -23.98
N GLU A 555 27.61 -16.95 -25.27
CA GLU A 555 27.00 -16.08 -26.29
C GLU A 555 25.49 -16.37 -26.43
N ALA A 556 25.10 -17.65 -26.43
CA ALA A 556 23.70 -18.05 -26.45
C ALA A 556 22.96 -17.60 -25.19
N GLN A 557 23.59 -17.69 -24.02
CA GLN A 557 23.03 -17.24 -22.75
C GLN A 557 22.91 -15.71 -22.70
N LEU A 558 23.90 -14.97 -23.19
CA LEU A 558 23.85 -13.52 -23.31
C LEU A 558 22.71 -13.10 -24.24
N LYS A 559 22.63 -13.72 -25.43
CA LYS A 559 21.54 -13.45 -26.38
C LYS A 559 20.17 -13.80 -25.82
N LYS A 560 20.09 -14.85 -24.98
CA LYS A 560 18.85 -15.20 -24.26
C LYS A 560 18.49 -14.11 -23.25
N SER A 561 19.44 -13.71 -22.41
CA SER A 561 19.27 -12.65 -21.41
C SER A 561 18.91 -11.31 -22.05
N GLU A 562 19.50 -10.96 -23.20
CA GLU A 562 19.15 -9.75 -23.96
C GLU A 562 17.72 -9.79 -24.52
N ARG A 563 17.24 -10.96 -24.96
CA ARG A 563 15.83 -11.12 -25.37
C ARG A 563 14.89 -10.99 -24.18
N GLU A 564 15.18 -11.69 -23.09
CA GLU A 564 14.38 -11.61 -21.85
C GLU A 564 14.34 -10.17 -21.31
N LYS A 565 15.47 -9.44 -21.33
CA LYS A 565 15.54 -8.02 -20.98
C LYS A 565 14.65 -7.16 -21.88
N LYS A 566 14.70 -7.36 -23.20
CA LYS A 566 13.84 -6.62 -24.15
C LYS A 566 12.37 -6.91 -23.93
N GLU A 567 12.01 -8.17 -23.68
CA GLU A 567 10.65 -8.57 -23.35
C GLU A 567 10.16 -7.94 -22.04
N ALA A 568 11.00 -7.92 -21.01
CA ALA A 568 10.70 -7.25 -19.73
C ALA A 568 10.51 -5.73 -19.91
N THR A 569 11.38 -5.06 -20.67
CA THR A 569 11.23 -3.62 -20.98
C THR A 569 9.95 -3.36 -21.77
N GLN A 570 9.61 -4.22 -22.72
CA GLN A 570 8.36 -4.10 -23.48
C GLN A 570 7.13 -4.23 -22.58
N LEU A 571 7.11 -5.24 -21.70
CA LEU A 571 6.03 -5.43 -20.72
C LEU A 571 5.89 -4.24 -19.78
N GLN A 572 7.00 -3.66 -19.32
CA GLN A 572 7.00 -2.47 -18.47
C GLN A 572 6.40 -1.26 -19.20
N VAL A 573 6.77 -1.04 -20.47
CA VAL A 573 6.21 0.04 -21.31
C VAL A 573 4.71 -0.16 -21.52
N ASP A 574 4.27 -1.38 -21.82
CA ASP A 574 2.86 -1.70 -22.03
C ASP A 574 2.04 -1.53 -20.75
N LEU A 575 2.58 -1.92 -19.60
CA LEU A 575 1.94 -1.75 -18.30
C LEU A 575 1.85 -0.27 -17.91
N ALA A 576 2.93 0.50 -18.10
CA ALA A 576 2.92 1.95 -17.86
C ALA A 576 1.90 2.66 -18.75
N LYS A 577 1.77 2.23 -20.01
CA LYS A 577 0.75 2.76 -20.93
C LYS A 577 -0.67 2.46 -20.44
N LYS A 578 -0.96 1.20 -20.09
CA LYS A 578 -2.28 0.82 -19.54
C LYS A 578 -2.61 1.56 -18.24
N TYR A 579 -1.63 1.72 -17.36
CA TYR A 579 -1.81 2.49 -16.13
C TYR A 579 -2.16 3.95 -16.41
N ARG A 580 -1.46 4.60 -17.37
CA ARG A 580 -1.80 5.97 -17.78
C ARG A 580 -3.20 6.06 -18.37
N GLU A 581 -3.61 5.10 -19.20
CA GLU A 581 -4.97 5.06 -19.76
C GLU A 581 -6.02 4.98 -18.65
N ILE A 582 -5.88 4.02 -17.72
CA ILE A 582 -6.80 3.85 -16.58
C ILE A 582 -6.83 5.10 -15.69
N SER A 583 -5.67 5.63 -15.34
CA SER A 583 -5.55 6.85 -14.52
C SER A 583 -6.24 8.04 -15.21
N THR A 584 -6.04 8.20 -16.52
CA THR A 584 -6.67 9.28 -17.30
C THR A 584 -8.19 9.14 -17.30
N THR A 585 -8.72 7.92 -17.52
CA THR A 585 -10.16 7.67 -17.54
C THR A 585 -10.81 7.88 -16.17
N LEU A 586 -10.15 7.47 -15.08
CA LEU A 586 -10.74 7.54 -13.74
C LEU A 586 -10.60 8.92 -13.08
N THR A 587 -9.46 9.58 -13.27
CA THR A 587 -9.14 10.83 -12.57
C THR A 587 -9.35 12.07 -13.44
N GLY A 588 -9.49 11.88 -14.76
CA GLY A 588 -9.52 12.98 -15.73
C GLY A 588 -8.15 13.60 -16.00
N TYR A 589 -7.04 13.01 -15.50
CA TYR A 589 -5.69 13.54 -15.67
C TYR A 589 -4.79 12.61 -16.47
N GLN A 590 -4.19 13.15 -17.54
CA GLN A 590 -3.13 12.52 -18.30
C GLN A 590 -1.77 12.85 -17.66
N ILE A 591 -1.12 11.82 -17.10
CA ILE A 591 0.17 11.95 -16.43
C ILE A 591 1.30 11.44 -17.34
N LYS A 592 2.30 12.28 -17.60
CA LYS A 592 3.49 11.96 -18.42
C LYS A 592 4.76 12.17 -17.61
N MET A 593 5.57 11.11 -17.47
CA MET A 593 6.92 11.19 -16.91
C MET A 593 7.89 11.56 -18.04
N ILE A 594 8.73 12.59 -17.85
CA ILE A 594 9.73 12.98 -18.85
C ILE A 594 11.11 12.39 -18.54
N ASP A 595 11.54 12.49 -17.28
CA ASP A 595 12.86 12.01 -16.88
C ASP A 595 12.75 11.12 -15.64
N GLU A 596 13.08 9.83 -15.82
CA GLU A 596 13.13 8.83 -14.75
C GLU A 596 14.25 9.15 -13.74
N GLY A 597 15.26 9.94 -14.14
CA GLY A 597 16.37 10.37 -13.29
C GLY A 597 16.09 11.62 -12.46
N GLU A 598 15.30 12.58 -12.98
CA GLU A 598 14.99 13.83 -12.28
C GLU A 598 13.63 13.82 -11.54
N GLY A 599 12.80 12.80 -11.78
CA GLY A 599 11.52 12.61 -11.11
C GLY A 599 10.43 13.61 -11.55
N ILE A 600 10.55 14.22 -12.73
CA ILE A 600 9.64 15.26 -13.22
C ILE A 600 8.46 14.63 -13.98
N CYS A 601 7.24 15.05 -13.62
CA CYS A 601 5.99 14.62 -14.23
C CYS A 601 5.11 15.80 -14.65
N TYR A 602 4.46 15.65 -15.81
CA TYR A 602 3.49 16.59 -16.36
C TYR A 602 2.11 16.01 -16.20
N VAL A 603 1.18 16.82 -15.73
CA VAL A 603 -0.20 16.42 -15.41
C VAL A 603 -1.14 17.36 -16.15
N ASN A 604 -1.87 16.80 -17.12
CA ASN A 604 -2.78 17.55 -17.99
C ASN A 604 -4.21 17.10 -17.70
N SER A 605 -5.13 18.05 -17.51
CA SER A 605 -6.55 17.71 -17.37
C SER A 605 -7.16 17.44 -18.74
N VAL A 606 -7.93 16.37 -18.88
CA VAL A 606 -8.75 16.08 -20.08
C VAL A 606 -9.89 17.10 -20.25
N TYR A 607 -10.22 17.80 -19.16
CA TYR A 607 -11.25 18.84 -19.14
C TYR A 607 -10.71 20.22 -19.53
N ASP A 608 -9.39 20.40 -19.63
CA ASP A 608 -8.81 21.65 -20.10
C ASP A 608 -8.76 21.68 -21.64
N GLU A 609 -9.37 22.68 -22.24
CA GLU A 609 -9.37 22.88 -23.70
C GLU A 609 -8.11 23.61 -24.19
N MET A 610 -7.34 24.18 -23.27
CA MET A 610 -6.15 24.97 -23.58
C MET A 610 -4.85 24.15 -23.52
N ASP A 611 -4.93 22.83 -23.35
CA ASP A 611 -3.80 21.88 -23.24
C ASP A 611 -2.72 22.29 -22.22
N LYS A 612 -3.12 23.04 -21.18
CA LYS A 612 -2.18 23.53 -20.18
C LYS A 612 -1.90 22.44 -19.14
N GLN A 613 -0.72 22.53 -18.52
CA GLN A 613 -0.08 21.45 -17.79
C GLN A 613 0.32 21.92 -16.39
N PHE A 614 0.19 21.02 -15.42
CA PHE A 614 0.86 21.13 -14.12
C PHE A 614 2.15 20.33 -14.16
N VAL A 615 3.22 20.86 -13.59
CA VAL A 615 4.51 20.17 -13.54
C VAL A 615 4.84 19.87 -12.09
N PHE A 616 4.97 18.59 -11.76
CA PHE A 616 5.40 18.18 -10.44
C PHE A 616 6.76 17.50 -10.49
N LYS A 617 7.54 17.66 -9.42
CA LYS A 617 8.82 16.99 -9.24
C LYS A 617 8.76 16.12 -8.00
N TYR A 618 9.07 14.84 -8.18
CA TYR A 618 9.25 13.90 -7.09
C TYR A 618 10.67 14.00 -6.54
N ASN A 619 10.79 14.26 -5.24
CA ASN A 619 12.06 14.24 -4.55
C ASN A 619 12.29 12.84 -3.95
N ALA A 620 13.24 12.10 -4.52
CA ALA A 620 13.54 10.73 -4.09
C ALA A 620 14.09 10.62 -2.66
N GLU A 621 14.71 11.69 -2.13
CA GLU A 621 15.28 11.70 -0.78
C GLU A 621 14.22 11.93 0.30
N THR A 622 13.21 12.75 0.01
CA THR A 622 12.13 13.09 0.96
C THR A 622 10.83 12.33 0.70
N GLY A 623 10.66 11.72 -0.47
CA GLY A 623 9.42 11.08 -0.91
C GLY A 623 8.29 12.08 -1.22
N ILE A 624 8.59 13.39 -1.23
CA ILE A 624 7.60 14.45 -1.41
C ILE A 624 7.50 14.83 -2.89
N VAL A 625 6.27 15.09 -3.34
CA VAL A 625 5.99 15.63 -4.68
C VAL A 625 5.77 17.13 -4.55
N ASP A 626 6.63 17.92 -5.18
CA ASP A 626 6.54 19.38 -5.20
C ASP A 626 5.98 19.87 -6.53
N LEU A 627 5.07 20.84 -6.50
CA LEU A 627 4.60 21.52 -7.70
C LEU A 627 5.66 22.55 -8.13
N LEU A 628 6.17 22.43 -9.35
CA LEU A 628 7.10 23.38 -9.94
C LEU A 628 6.33 24.52 -10.59
N ASP A 629 6.67 25.76 -10.20
CA ASP A 629 6.23 26.95 -10.93
C ASP A 629 7.15 27.13 -12.13
N VAL A 630 6.71 26.66 -13.29
CA VAL A 630 7.45 26.81 -14.54
C VAL A 630 7.12 28.20 -15.12
N ASP A 631 8.05 29.13 -14.95
CA ASP A 631 7.96 30.48 -15.48
C ASP A 631 7.81 30.49 -17.02
N GLN A 632 6.79 31.22 -17.48
CA GLN A 632 6.64 31.81 -18.83
C GLN A 632 6.49 30.93 -20.08
N ASP A 633 6.24 29.63 -19.99
CA ASP A 633 5.74 28.91 -21.17
C ASP A 633 4.21 29.01 -21.29
N VAL A 634 3.75 29.15 -22.54
CA VAL A 634 2.34 29.32 -22.96
C VAL A 634 1.39 28.22 -22.42
N LEU A 635 1.95 27.18 -21.81
CA LEU A 635 1.30 25.96 -21.37
C LEU A 635 1.22 25.77 -19.83
N SER A 636 1.75 26.67 -18.98
CA SER A 636 1.66 26.48 -17.51
C SER A 636 0.34 26.97 -16.90
N GLN A 637 -0.28 26.15 -16.02
CA GLN A 637 -1.57 26.46 -15.37
C GLN A 637 -1.47 27.19 -14.02
N GLY A 638 -0.28 27.31 -13.42
CA GLY A 638 -0.11 27.68 -12.00
C GLY A 638 -0.87 28.93 -11.55
N ARG A 639 -0.78 30.03 -12.30
CA ARG A 639 -1.40 31.31 -11.92
C ARG A 639 -2.93 31.32 -11.95
N LEU A 640 -3.56 30.51 -12.81
CA LEU A 640 -5.03 30.45 -12.90
C LEU A 640 -5.66 29.79 -11.67
N TRP A 641 -4.88 28.99 -10.96
CA TRP A 641 -5.31 28.19 -9.82
C TRP A 641 -4.58 28.57 -8.54
N GLU A 642 -4.00 29.77 -8.48
CA GLU A 642 -3.19 30.22 -7.34
C GLU A 642 -4.00 30.21 -6.02
N ASN A 643 -5.29 30.53 -6.09
CA ASN A 643 -6.20 30.46 -4.94
C ASN A 643 -6.41 29.00 -4.47
N GLU A 644 -6.64 28.08 -5.39
CA GLU A 644 -6.81 26.65 -5.12
C GLU A 644 -5.49 26.02 -4.65
N MET A 645 -4.36 26.41 -5.23
CA MET A 645 -3.03 26.00 -4.81
C MET A 645 -2.76 26.45 -3.39
N GLN A 646 -3.01 27.73 -3.06
CA GLN A 646 -2.84 28.24 -1.70
C GLN A 646 -3.73 27.48 -0.71
N LYS A 647 -4.99 27.23 -1.06
CA LYS A 647 -5.96 26.57 -0.18
C LYS A 647 -5.72 25.07 0.01
N TYR A 648 -5.30 24.35 -1.03
CA TYR A 648 -5.22 22.89 -0.98
C TYR A 648 -3.78 22.38 -0.86
N ILE A 649 -2.81 22.98 -1.57
CA ILE A 649 -1.39 22.63 -1.45
C ILE A 649 -0.75 23.39 -0.29
N GLY A 650 -1.00 24.71 -0.18
CA GLY A 650 -0.41 25.56 0.86
C GLY A 650 -0.96 25.29 2.26
N GLU A 651 -2.28 25.39 2.45
CA GLU A 651 -2.92 25.26 3.77
C GLU A 651 -3.21 23.81 4.18
N ARG A 652 -3.51 22.93 3.21
CA ARG A 652 -3.93 21.55 3.48
C ARG A 652 -2.92 20.48 3.07
N HIS A 653 -1.80 20.88 2.45
CA HIS A 653 -0.72 19.98 2.02
C HIS A 653 -1.23 18.77 1.21
N SER A 654 -2.22 18.98 0.33
CA SER A 654 -2.90 17.92 -0.40
C SER A 654 -3.00 18.22 -1.89
N ILE A 655 -2.11 17.63 -2.67
CA ILE A 655 -2.15 17.62 -4.14
C ILE A 655 -3.41 16.92 -4.67
N PRO A 656 -3.86 15.77 -4.11
CA PRO A 656 -5.10 15.15 -4.57
C PRO A 656 -6.33 16.05 -4.38
N ALA A 657 -6.44 16.76 -3.24
CA ALA A 657 -7.53 17.69 -3.02
C ALA A 657 -7.48 18.89 -3.98
N PHE A 658 -6.27 19.37 -4.29
CA PHE A 658 -6.05 20.40 -5.29
C PHE A 658 -6.53 19.95 -6.68
N LEU A 659 -6.04 18.83 -7.17
CA LEU A 659 -6.39 18.29 -8.49
C LEU A 659 -7.90 17.98 -8.58
N ALA A 660 -8.50 17.41 -7.54
CA ALA A 660 -9.95 17.19 -7.52
C ALA A 660 -10.75 18.51 -7.63
N ALA A 661 -10.32 19.56 -6.93
CA ALA A 661 -10.97 20.87 -7.00
C ALA A 661 -10.83 21.51 -8.39
N VAL A 662 -9.65 21.37 -9.02
CA VAL A 662 -9.40 21.83 -10.39
C VAL A 662 -10.30 21.09 -11.39
N THR A 663 -10.41 19.76 -11.28
CA THR A 663 -11.30 18.96 -12.13
C THR A 663 -12.75 19.41 -12.05
N LEU A 664 -13.30 19.55 -10.83
CA LEU A 664 -14.69 19.98 -10.65
C LEU A 664 -14.96 21.37 -11.23
N GLN A 665 -14.00 22.29 -11.12
CA GLN A 665 -14.15 23.62 -11.71
C GLN A 665 -14.02 23.63 -13.23
N LEU A 666 -13.12 22.83 -13.80
CA LEU A 666 -12.99 22.68 -15.25
C LEU A 666 -14.24 22.00 -15.85
N GLU A 667 -14.77 20.99 -15.18
CA GLU A 667 -16.02 20.33 -15.56
C GLU A 667 -17.21 21.30 -15.52
N ALA A 668 -17.31 22.12 -14.47
CA ALA A 668 -18.37 23.13 -14.35
C ALA A 668 -18.28 24.22 -15.44
N ARG A 669 -17.07 24.57 -15.90
CA ARG A 669 -16.86 25.55 -16.99
C ARG A 669 -17.25 25.03 -18.37
N ARG A 670 -17.28 23.70 -18.56
CA ARG A 670 -17.60 23.07 -19.85
C ARG A 670 -19.10 23.07 -20.22
N ASN A 671 -20.00 23.61 -19.38
CA ASN A 671 -21.45 23.71 -19.64
C ASN A 671 -22.02 22.46 -20.35
N LEU A 672 -21.79 21.29 -19.76
CA LEU A 672 -22.30 20.03 -20.31
C LEU A 672 -23.76 19.81 -19.88
N GLU A 673 -24.68 20.39 -20.66
CA GLU A 673 -26.03 19.84 -20.80
C GLU A 673 -26.04 18.57 -21.70
N ASP A 674 -24.96 18.27 -22.43
CA ASP A 674 -24.90 17.19 -23.45
C ASP A 674 -23.74 16.18 -23.26
N VAL A 675 -23.36 15.84 -22.03
CA VAL A 675 -22.76 14.53 -21.78
C VAL A 675 -23.82 13.74 -21.05
N GLU A 676 -24.27 12.65 -21.69
CA GLU A 676 -25.07 11.60 -21.08
C GLU A 676 -24.54 11.37 -19.66
N ARG A 677 -25.23 11.96 -18.69
CA ARG A 677 -25.15 11.52 -17.31
C ARG A 677 -25.59 10.08 -17.38
N THR A 678 -24.62 9.18 -17.31
CA THR A 678 -24.91 7.80 -16.99
C THR A 678 -25.54 7.85 -15.60
N ASP A 679 -26.87 7.75 -15.58
CA ASP A 679 -27.75 7.81 -14.43
C ASP A 679 -27.27 6.84 -13.35
N THR A 680 -26.41 7.33 -12.46
CA THR A 680 -25.98 6.55 -11.29
C THR A 680 -26.01 7.34 -9.98
N PHE A 681 -26.28 8.65 -9.99
CA PHE A 681 -26.23 9.45 -8.75
C PHE A 681 -27.42 10.36 -8.44
N SER A 682 -28.49 10.43 -9.25
CA SER A 682 -29.59 11.38 -9.01
C SER A 682 -30.87 10.82 -8.35
N LEU A 683 -30.92 9.55 -7.94
CA LEU A 683 -32.13 8.94 -7.35
C LEU A 683 -32.11 8.89 -5.81
N LEU A 684 -31.74 9.98 -5.13
CA LEU A 684 -31.81 10.02 -3.66
C LEU A 684 -32.54 11.20 -3.02
N HIS A 685 -32.91 12.27 -3.73
CA HIS A 685 -33.66 13.38 -3.12
C HIS A 685 -34.83 13.86 -3.99
N GLN A 686 -35.85 13.00 -4.15
CA GLN A 686 -37.26 13.38 -4.24
C GLN A 686 -38.11 12.11 -4.25
N ASP A 687 -38.50 11.68 -3.05
CA ASP A 687 -39.85 11.25 -2.63
C ASP A 687 -39.79 10.54 -1.27
#